data_AF-A0A067CRG3-F1
#
_entry.id   AF-A0A067CRG3-F1
#
_cell.length_a   1.000
_cell.length_b   1.000
_cell.length_c   1.000
_cell.angle_alpha   90.00
_cell.angle_beta   90.00
_cell.angle_gamma   90.00
#
_symmetry.space_group_name_H-M   'P 1'
#
loop_
_entity.id
_entity.type
_entity.pdbx_description
1 polymer ?
#
loop_
_entity_poly.entity_id
_entity_poly.type
_entity_poly.pdbx_seq_one_letter_code
_entity_poly.pdbx_strand_id
1 'polypeptide(L)'
;MVTLSRVVLLAGLLAVAAADGLLRIPLQRKPKAPSAAPVGLNPSDLLSASAVAAAGYVPLTNYVEFQFYGEISIGTPPQKLQVCFDTGSSDLWVPAHECDHCAGTHRFARNASSTFALAADPNFTVAYGSGGARGIAGTETISIGGFSASEVPFGVVQHEQASLANMKADGLLGLAFDGLATISHPPAFMLLVLQNANLAPQFAFYLTPEPNQEGSMLLLGGGDPAWLDGASYMTFDVVPQYGYWTFWRVQVHSLLIGNRLNACDAGCIAFIDTGTSLLGVPAPLYAGVLDAIAQYATRAGCYCMLTAYGYQCYMCSASNFPPLRIGFGGSGYFVLTGEDYALCMGATCLILLQPSGQDMWTIGDVFLKKFKSLYDVRKRTVAFLCPDDAPEMCGPERGDVTPRAFLDNMSLSAMDAHTILILFVTGCSILGSLFIVLTYFMYPMLQSKRVLVLLYYLSLCHLVYNGTLWISALFQYSSGSAGCGLQLVLQQFAGVGTLLLSAVISIELLRAVRGWQSHTKDYSAVYHTVIWGICTLCGCVTIWTGVLGYVPNAYGPSRACWAEHTPAWGRVTFFYVPVVGTLLLSLYAVFAALHRLQSTNLIQTESGRRSSRLLVSYVSVLAISLVVPTVVGVLSLYATIPESLSFVSELCFYSQGLLHGFVWACSPSFQQAYAQRYYMMGDEEVACLVAE
;
A
#
# COMPACT_ATOMS: atom_id res chain seq x y z
N MET A 1 4.46 -52.42 56.51
CA MET A 1 3.45 -52.33 57.58
C MET A 1 2.38 -51.36 57.10
N VAL A 2 1.36 -51.89 56.41
CA VAL A 2 0.04 -52.28 56.96
C VAL A 2 -0.86 -51.04 56.87
N THR A 3 -1.86 -50.93 55.99
CA THR A 3 -2.72 -51.93 55.29
C THR A 3 -3.14 -51.39 53.91
N LEU A 4 -2.93 -52.09 52.78
CA LEU A 4 -3.65 -53.28 52.26
C LEU A 4 -5.17 -53.02 52.08
N SER A 5 -5.74 -52.99 50.87
CA SER A 5 -5.81 -53.98 49.76
C SER A 5 -7.21 -54.57 49.69
N ARG A 6 -7.86 -54.50 48.52
CA ARG A 6 -8.50 -55.63 47.81
C ARG A 6 -8.54 -55.30 46.30
N VAL A 7 -7.69 -55.94 45.47
CA VAL A 7 -7.87 -57.22 44.73
C VAL A 7 -8.48 -56.94 43.34
N VAL A 8 -7.72 -56.96 42.23
CA VAL A 8 -7.03 -58.06 41.52
C VAL A 8 -7.98 -59.10 40.91
N LEU A 9 -8.07 -59.06 39.58
CA LEU A 9 -8.29 -60.16 38.62
C LEU A 9 -7.66 -59.64 37.30
N LEU A 10 -6.40 -59.93 36.96
CA LEU A 10 -5.89 -61.16 36.30
C LEU A 10 -6.86 -61.71 35.23
N ALA A 11 -6.48 -62.16 34.04
CA ALA A 11 -5.24 -62.25 33.25
C ALA A 11 -5.60 -63.08 32.00
N GLY A 12 -4.78 -62.97 30.94
CA GLY A 12 -4.76 -63.90 29.80
C GLY A 12 -5.24 -63.25 28.51
N LEU A 13 -4.54 -63.28 27.39
CA LEU A 13 -3.39 -64.06 26.95
C LEU A 13 -2.77 -63.33 25.74
N LEU A 14 -1.44 -63.36 25.66
CA LEU A 14 -0.68 -63.11 24.43
C LEU A 14 -0.49 -64.48 23.75
N ALA A 15 -1.07 -64.68 22.56
CA ALA A 15 -0.53 -65.60 21.54
C ALA A 15 -1.25 -65.44 20.17
N VAL A 16 -0.49 -64.92 19.20
CA VAL A 16 -0.38 -65.36 17.80
C VAL A 16 -1.66 -65.48 16.94
N ALA A 17 -1.77 -64.62 15.92
CA ALA A 17 -1.83 -65.03 14.51
C ALA A 17 -1.91 -63.82 13.59
N ALA A 18 -0.99 -63.75 12.62
CA ALA A 18 -1.17 -62.95 11.42
C ALA A 18 -2.38 -63.49 10.65
N ALA A 19 -3.32 -62.61 10.31
CA ALA A 19 -4.31 -62.85 9.29
C ALA A 19 -4.70 -61.51 8.67
N ASP A 20 -4.43 -61.38 7.37
CA ASP A 20 -4.97 -60.32 6.51
C ASP A 20 -6.48 -60.20 6.71
N GLY A 21 -6.92 -59.02 7.13
CA GLY A 21 -8.32 -58.73 7.39
C GLY A 21 -8.57 -57.24 7.32
N LEU A 22 -8.69 -56.71 6.09
CA LEU A 22 -9.24 -55.39 5.81
C LEU A 22 -10.55 -55.20 6.58
N LEU A 23 -10.53 -54.34 7.61
CA LEU A 23 -11.75 -53.87 8.28
C LEU A 23 -12.49 -52.94 7.31
N ARG A 24 -13.37 -53.51 6.47
CA ARG A 24 -14.32 -52.73 5.68
C ARG A 24 -15.43 -52.24 6.61
N ILE A 25 -15.36 -50.97 7.00
CA ILE A 25 -16.49 -50.26 7.60
C ILE A 25 -17.46 -49.92 6.46
N PRO A 26 -18.67 -50.52 6.38
CA PRO A 26 -19.65 -50.10 5.40
C PRO A 26 -20.17 -48.73 5.79
N LEU A 27 -19.81 -47.70 5.03
CA LEU A 27 -20.43 -46.38 5.12
C LEU A 27 -21.89 -46.51 4.65
N GLN A 28 -22.83 -46.61 5.59
CA GLN A 28 -24.23 -46.38 5.28
C GLN A 28 -24.42 -44.89 5.00
N ARG A 29 -24.56 -44.54 3.73
CA ARG A 29 -25.01 -43.21 3.30
C ARG A 29 -26.42 -43.02 3.86
N LYS A 30 -26.57 -42.20 4.91
CA LYS A 30 -27.88 -41.64 5.26
C LYS A 30 -28.39 -40.96 3.99
N PRO A 31 -29.57 -41.32 3.45
CA PRO A 31 -30.18 -40.46 2.44
C PRO A 31 -30.31 -39.08 3.09
N LYS A 32 -29.69 -38.09 2.45
CA LYS A 32 -29.88 -36.68 2.81
C LYS A 32 -31.39 -36.50 2.88
N ALA A 33 -31.89 -35.94 3.99
CA ALA A 33 -33.25 -35.40 3.99
C ALA A 33 -33.38 -34.58 2.71
N PRO A 34 -34.46 -34.74 1.92
CA PRO A 34 -34.58 -34.04 0.65
C PRO A 34 -34.24 -32.58 0.93
N SER A 35 -33.12 -32.14 0.33
CA SER A 35 -32.90 -30.74 0.07
C SER A 35 -34.24 -30.22 -0.40
N ALA A 36 -34.72 -29.11 0.17
CA ALA A 36 -35.76 -28.35 -0.50
C ALA A 36 -35.36 -28.34 -1.97
N ALA A 37 -36.19 -28.96 -2.80
CA ALA A 37 -35.98 -28.98 -4.23
C ALA A 37 -35.83 -27.50 -4.65
N PRO A 38 -35.05 -27.21 -5.71
CA PRO A 38 -35.25 -25.92 -6.38
C PRO A 38 -36.75 -25.77 -6.57
N VAL A 39 -37.30 -24.60 -6.20
CA VAL A 39 -38.70 -24.26 -6.49
C VAL A 39 -38.96 -24.74 -7.91
N GLY A 40 -39.86 -25.71 -8.02
CA GLY A 40 -40.02 -26.50 -9.22
C GLY A 40 -40.39 -25.59 -10.37
N LEU A 41 -39.44 -25.33 -11.27
CA LEU A 41 -39.78 -25.02 -12.65
C LEU A 41 -40.34 -26.32 -13.22
N ASN A 42 -41.64 -26.31 -13.52
CA ASN A 42 -42.28 -27.40 -14.24
C ASN A 42 -41.48 -27.66 -15.53
N PRO A 43 -41.23 -28.92 -15.94
CA PRO A 43 -40.56 -29.23 -17.20
C PRO A 43 -41.30 -28.73 -18.45
N SER A 44 -42.56 -28.30 -18.30
CA SER A 44 -43.35 -27.62 -19.33
C SER A 44 -43.05 -26.11 -19.44
N ASP A 45 -42.29 -25.53 -18.52
CA ASP A 45 -41.93 -24.11 -18.47
C ASP A 45 -40.47 -23.84 -18.84
N LEU A 46 -39.82 -24.80 -19.51
CA LEU A 46 -38.52 -24.57 -20.16
C LEU A 46 -38.72 -23.57 -21.30
N LEU A 47 -38.56 -22.29 -20.97
CA LEU A 47 -38.37 -21.23 -21.95
C LEU A 47 -37.28 -21.70 -22.93
N SER A 48 -37.58 -21.66 -24.23
CA SER A 48 -36.56 -21.93 -25.25
C SER A 48 -35.39 -20.95 -25.05
N ALA A 49 -34.19 -21.29 -25.52
CA ALA A 49 -33.05 -20.36 -25.49
C ALA A 49 -33.40 -18.98 -26.10
N SER A 50 -34.32 -18.95 -27.07
CA SER A 50 -34.90 -17.73 -27.64
C SER A 50 -35.78 -16.95 -26.66
N ALA A 51 -36.57 -17.62 -25.81
CA ALA A 51 -37.43 -16.97 -24.84
C ALA A 51 -36.66 -16.49 -23.60
N VAL A 52 -35.60 -17.20 -23.20
CA VAL A 52 -34.63 -16.76 -22.18
C VAL A 52 -33.90 -15.50 -22.68
N ALA A 53 -33.42 -15.52 -23.92
CA ALA A 53 -32.82 -14.35 -24.56
C ALA A 53 -33.82 -13.19 -24.72
N ALA A 54 -35.07 -13.43 -25.13
CA ALA A 54 -36.09 -12.38 -25.25
C ALA A 54 -36.41 -11.70 -23.91
N ALA A 55 -36.13 -12.35 -22.79
CA ALA A 55 -36.26 -11.80 -21.44
C ALA A 55 -34.98 -11.12 -20.92
N GLY A 56 -33.94 -10.97 -21.75
CA GLY A 56 -32.69 -10.29 -21.39
C GLY A 56 -31.70 -11.12 -20.59
N TYR A 57 -31.92 -12.44 -20.45
CA TYR A 57 -31.03 -13.32 -19.70
C TYR A 57 -29.85 -13.76 -20.58
N VAL A 58 -28.66 -13.62 -20.03
CA VAL A 58 -27.40 -14.09 -20.62
C VAL A 58 -26.77 -15.09 -19.65
N PRO A 59 -26.86 -16.41 -19.93
CA PRO A 59 -26.18 -17.42 -19.13
C PRO A 59 -24.67 -17.21 -19.15
N LEU A 60 -24.04 -17.33 -17.98
CA LEU A 60 -22.61 -17.21 -17.81
C LEU A 60 -22.01 -18.55 -17.41
N THR A 61 -20.87 -18.88 -18.02
CA THR A 61 -20.02 -20.00 -17.61
C THR A 61 -19.16 -19.55 -16.45
N ASN A 62 -19.23 -20.26 -15.33
CA ASN A 62 -18.32 -20.09 -14.20
C ASN A 62 -17.10 -20.99 -14.38
N TYR A 63 -15.99 -20.45 -14.88
CA TYR A 63 -14.75 -21.21 -14.99
C TYR A 63 -13.95 -21.09 -13.69
N VAL A 64 -13.95 -22.18 -12.92
CA VAL A 64 -13.22 -22.35 -11.65
C VAL A 64 -13.34 -21.18 -10.66
N GLU A 65 -14.46 -20.46 -10.67
CA GLU A 65 -14.74 -19.28 -9.82
C GLU A 65 -13.90 -18.03 -10.11
N PHE A 66 -13.04 -18.07 -11.13
CA PHE A 66 -12.12 -16.97 -11.45
C PHE A 66 -12.49 -16.24 -12.74
N GLN A 67 -13.33 -16.82 -13.60
CA GLN A 67 -13.77 -16.17 -14.84
C GLN A 67 -15.25 -16.48 -15.10
N PHE A 68 -16.04 -15.42 -15.28
CA PHE A 68 -17.45 -15.50 -15.67
C PHE A 68 -17.63 -14.90 -17.06
N TYR A 69 -18.00 -15.73 -18.03
CA TYR A 69 -18.14 -15.30 -19.42
C TYR A 69 -19.40 -15.87 -20.07
N GLY A 70 -19.93 -15.15 -21.04
CA GLY A 70 -21.14 -15.54 -21.75
C GLY A 70 -21.08 -15.23 -23.23
N GLU A 71 -22.07 -15.75 -23.96
CA GLU A 71 -22.15 -15.61 -25.41
C GLU A 71 -22.66 -14.22 -25.83
N ILE A 72 -21.97 -13.62 -26.79
CA ILE A 72 -22.45 -12.51 -27.60
C ILE A 72 -22.38 -12.89 -29.08
N SER A 73 -23.09 -12.16 -29.92
CA SER A 73 -23.03 -12.31 -31.37
C SER A 73 -22.57 -11.02 -32.03
N ILE A 74 -21.59 -11.10 -32.93
CA ILE A 74 -21.00 -9.94 -33.64
C ILE A 74 -21.05 -10.19 -35.16
N GLY A 75 -21.53 -9.21 -35.92
CA GLY A 75 -21.51 -9.22 -37.38
C GLY A 75 -22.78 -9.70 -38.09
N THR A 76 -22.76 -9.59 -39.42
CA THR A 76 -23.83 -10.03 -40.33
C THR A 76 -23.27 -10.93 -41.43
N PRO A 77 -23.51 -12.25 -41.43
CA PRO A 77 -24.29 -13.00 -40.43
C PRO A 77 -23.61 -13.04 -39.05
N PRO A 78 -24.39 -13.26 -37.96
CA PRO A 78 -23.88 -13.29 -36.61
C PRO A 78 -22.78 -14.34 -36.36
N GLN A 79 -21.65 -13.90 -35.78
CA GLN A 79 -20.56 -14.75 -35.30
C GLN A 79 -20.58 -14.81 -33.78
N LYS A 80 -20.69 -16.01 -33.20
CA LYS A 80 -20.78 -16.22 -31.75
C LYS A 80 -19.39 -16.19 -31.11
N LEU A 81 -19.25 -15.39 -30.06
CA LEU A 81 -18.04 -15.22 -29.28
C LEU A 81 -18.39 -15.25 -27.79
N GLN A 82 -17.47 -15.72 -26.95
CA GLN A 82 -17.58 -15.75 -25.50
C GLN A 82 -16.80 -14.58 -24.92
N VAL A 83 -17.44 -13.71 -24.14
CA VAL A 83 -16.78 -12.54 -23.54
C VAL A 83 -16.96 -12.52 -22.03
N CYS A 84 -15.92 -12.06 -21.33
CA CYS A 84 -16.06 -11.62 -19.96
C CYS A 84 -16.85 -10.30 -19.93
N PHE A 85 -17.91 -10.25 -19.12
CA PHE A 85 -18.65 -9.02 -18.88
C PHE A 85 -18.03 -8.28 -17.70
N ASP A 86 -17.40 -7.14 -17.99
CA ASP A 86 -16.47 -6.49 -17.07
C ASP A 86 -16.95 -5.11 -16.65
N THR A 87 -17.39 -4.95 -15.40
CA THR A 87 -17.75 -3.64 -14.84
C THR A 87 -16.54 -2.78 -14.45
N GLY A 88 -15.32 -3.30 -14.54
CA GLY A 88 -14.06 -2.59 -14.35
C GLY A 88 -13.54 -1.85 -15.60
N SER A 89 -14.15 -2.04 -16.78
CA SER A 89 -13.73 -1.39 -18.03
C SER A 89 -14.90 -1.06 -18.96
N SER A 90 -14.65 -0.30 -20.03
CA SER A 90 -15.72 0.21 -20.92
C SER A 90 -15.59 -0.21 -22.38
N ASP A 91 -14.47 -0.81 -22.76
CA ASP A 91 -14.22 -1.21 -24.13
C ASP A 91 -14.75 -2.62 -24.41
N LEU A 92 -15.29 -2.82 -25.61
CA LEU A 92 -15.52 -4.15 -26.17
C LEU A 92 -14.39 -4.47 -27.15
N TRP A 93 -13.78 -5.64 -26.98
CA TRP A 93 -12.85 -6.17 -27.96
C TRP A 93 -12.89 -7.69 -28.03
N VAL A 94 -12.57 -8.21 -29.22
CA VAL A 94 -12.50 -9.65 -29.51
C VAL A 94 -11.32 -9.95 -30.44
N PRO A 95 -10.78 -11.17 -30.41
CA PRO A 95 -9.62 -11.54 -31.20
C PRO A 95 -9.96 -11.67 -32.69
N ALA A 96 -9.06 -11.16 -33.53
CA ALA A 96 -9.14 -11.28 -34.97
C ALA A 96 -8.99 -12.75 -35.41
N HIS A 97 -9.57 -13.11 -36.54
CA HIS A 97 -9.39 -14.42 -37.18
C HIS A 97 -7.91 -14.84 -37.30
N GLU A 98 -7.03 -13.87 -37.56
CA GLU A 98 -5.61 -14.08 -37.76
C GLU A 98 -4.79 -14.09 -36.45
N CYS A 99 -5.42 -13.94 -35.27
CA CYS A 99 -4.71 -13.97 -33.99
C CYS A 99 -4.61 -15.39 -33.40
N ASP A 100 -3.52 -16.07 -33.72
CA ASP A 100 -3.26 -17.45 -33.26
C ASP A 100 -2.93 -17.56 -31.75
N HIS A 101 -2.38 -16.49 -31.17
CA HIS A 101 -1.92 -16.46 -29.77
C HIS A 101 -2.76 -15.55 -28.86
N CYS A 102 -4.03 -15.33 -29.21
CA CYS A 102 -5.01 -14.62 -28.39
C CYS A 102 -5.83 -15.57 -27.51
N ALA A 103 -6.50 -15.01 -26.50
CA ALA A 103 -7.39 -15.68 -25.57
C ALA A 103 -8.54 -16.45 -26.25
N GLY A 104 -9.10 -17.40 -25.50
CA GLY A 104 -10.23 -18.23 -25.93
C GLY A 104 -9.99 -19.02 -27.22
N THR A 105 -11.07 -19.52 -27.81
CA THR A 105 -11.03 -20.44 -28.97
C THR A 105 -11.73 -19.91 -30.21
N HIS A 106 -12.67 -18.98 -30.07
CA HIS A 106 -13.38 -18.39 -31.20
C HIS A 106 -12.68 -17.11 -31.66
N ARG A 107 -12.87 -16.76 -32.92
CA ARG A 107 -12.23 -15.59 -33.55
C ARG A 107 -13.22 -14.87 -34.44
N PHE A 108 -13.10 -13.54 -34.49
CA PHE A 108 -13.92 -12.70 -35.35
C PHE A 108 -13.34 -12.58 -36.76
N ALA A 109 -14.10 -13.06 -37.75
CA ALA A 109 -13.76 -12.96 -39.17
C ALA A 109 -14.38 -11.69 -39.77
N ARG A 110 -13.59 -10.63 -39.83
CA ARG A 110 -13.98 -9.30 -40.37
C ARG A 110 -14.58 -9.39 -41.78
N ASN A 111 -13.92 -10.13 -42.67
CA ASN A 111 -14.30 -10.27 -44.07
C ASN A 111 -15.59 -11.10 -44.28
N ALA A 112 -16.06 -11.79 -43.25
CA ALA A 112 -17.30 -12.56 -43.29
C ALA A 112 -18.53 -11.72 -42.87
N SER A 113 -18.32 -10.51 -42.32
CA SER A 113 -19.40 -9.61 -41.91
C SER A 113 -19.66 -8.54 -42.97
N SER A 114 -20.91 -8.40 -43.41
CA SER A 114 -21.32 -7.33 -44.33
C SER A 114 -21.50 -5.97 -43.65
N THR A 115 -21.48 -5.93 -42.32
CA THR A 115 -21.74 -4.71 -41.52
C THR A 115 -20.50 -4.18 -40.80
N PHE A 116 -19.34 -4.83 -40.96
CA PHE A 116 -18.09 -4.33 -40.42
C PHE A 116 -17.65 -3.06 -41.15
N ALA A 117 -17.43 -1.98 -40.39
CA ALA A 117 -16.87 -0.74 -40.93
C ALA A 117 -15.61 -0.35 -40.15
N LEU A 118 -14.51 -0.15 -40.86
CA LEU A 118 -13.24 0.24 -40.25
C LEU A 118 -13.31 1.71 -39.79
N ALA A 119 -12.76 2.01 -38.60
CA ALA A 119 -12.64 3.38 -38.12
C ALA A 119 -11.63 4.19 -38.94
N ALA A 120 -11.80 5.53 -38.96
CA ALA A 120 -10.89 6.43 -39.68
C ALA A 120 -9.45 6.40 -39.13
N ASP A 121 -9.32 6.34 -37.79
CA ASP A 121 -8.07 6.03 -37.10
C ASP A 121 -8.24 4.70 -36.37
N PRO A 122 -7.90 3.57 -37.00
CA PRO A 122 -8.27 2.27 -36.47
C PRO A 122 -7.30 1.78 -35.39
N ASN A 123 -6.06 2.26 -35.32
CA ASN A 123 -5.08 1.62 -34.44
C ASN A 123 -5.40 1.94 -32.97
N PHE A 124 -5.48 0.90 -32.13
CA PHE A 124 -5.67 1.07 -30.70
C PHE A 124 -4.69 0.22 -29.89
N THR A 125 -4.49 0.64 -28.65
CA THR A 125 -3.84 -0.16 -27.61
C THR A 125 -4.58 0.07 -26.30
N VAL A 126 -4.95 -1.01 -25.62
CA VAL A 126 -5.60 -0.98 -24.31
C VAL A 126 -4.72 -1.70 -23.31
N ALA A 127 -4.71 -1.19 -22.07
CA ALA A 127 -3.94 -1.75 -20.97
C ALA A 127 -4.85 -1.96 -19.75
N TYR A 128 -4.81 -3.18 -19.22
CA TYR A 128 -5.48 -3.62 -18.01
C TYR A 128 -4.42 -3.92 -16.95
N GLY A 129 -4.84 -4.03 -15.67
CA GLY A 129 -3.94 -4.42 -14.60
C GLY A 129 -3.27 -5.79 -14.82
N SER A 130 -3.93 -6.66 -15.58
CA SER A 130 -3.45 -8.00 -15.94
C SER A 130 -2.56 -8.03 -17.19
N GLY A 131 -2.64 -7.06 -18.11
CA GLY A 131 -1.91 -7.06 -19.37
C GLY A 131 -2.51 -6.13 -20.42
N GLY A 132 -2.01 -6.16 -21.65
CA GLY A 132 -2.48 -5.28 -22.74
C GLY A 132 -2.84 -6.00 -24.03
N ALA A 133 -3.72 -5.37 -24.80
CA ALA A 133 -4.15 -5.81 -26.12
C ALA A 133 -4.02 -4.68 -27.14
N ARG A 134 -3.71 -5.02 -28.40
CA ARG A 134 -3.61 -4.05 -29.49
C ARG A 134 -4.19 -4.62 -30.78
N GLY A 135 -4.73 -3.74 -31.61
CA GLY A 135 -5.35 -4.13 -32.87
C GLY A 135 -5.98 -2.96 -33.58
N ILE A 136 -7.09 -3.24 -34.26
CA ILE A 136 -7.82 -2.26 -35.06
C ILE A 136 -9.25 -2.06 -34.56
N ALA A 137 -9.71 -0.82 -34.54
CA ALA A 137 -11.04 -0.41 -34.15
C ALA A 137 -11.94 -0.30 -35.38
N GLY A 138 -13.21 -0.61 -35.20
CA GLY A 138 -14.25 -0.41 -36.19
C GLY A 138 -15.62 -0.38 -35.52
N THR A 139 -16.65 -0.33 -36.33
CA THR A 139 -18.03 -0.47 -35.87
C THR A 139 -18.65 -1.74 -36.45
N GLU A 140 -19.61 -2.30 -35.70
CA GLU A 140 -20.27 -3.55 -36.07
C GLU A 140 -21.67 -3.65 -35.47
N THR A 141 -22.47 -4.59 -35.95
CA THR A 141 -23.73 -5.00 -35.35
C THR A 141 -23.48 -6.05 -34.29
N ILE A 142 -24.01 -5.84 -33.08
CA ILE A 142 -23.80 -6.71 -31.92
C ILE A 142 -25.14 -7.10 -31.34
N SER A 143 -25.27 -8.36 -30.92
CA SER A 143 -26.45 -8.86 -30.23
C SER A 143 -26.09 -9.55 -28.92
N ILE A 144 -26.83 -9.22 -27.86
CA ILE A 144 -26.62 -9.69 -26.49
C ILE A 144 -28.00 -9.90 -25.86
N GLY A 145 -28.26 -11.09 -25.31
CA GLY A 145 -29.50 -11.37 -24.58
C GLY A 145 -30.75 -10.94 -25.34
N GLY A 146 -30.86 -11.29 -26.62
CA GLY A 146 -32.04 -10.96 -27.45
C GLY A 146 -32.14 -9.52 -27.96
N PHE A 147 -31.27 -8.61 -27.52
CA PHE A 147 -31.22 -7.22 -28.00
C PHE A 147 -30.08 -7.05 -29.01
N SER A 148 -30.27 -6.16 -29.99
CA SER A 148 -29.25 -5.86 -31.00
C SER A 148 -29.00 -4.35 -31.08
N ALA A 149 -27.76 -3.97 -31.36
CA ALA A 149 -27.37 -2.61 -31.70
C ALA A 149 -26.46 -2.60 -32.92
N SER A 150 -26.68 -1.65 -33.82
CA SER A 150 -25.84 -1.39 -34.99
C SER A 150 -24.81 -0.29 -34.69
N GLU A 151 -23.74 -0.28 -35.48
CA GLU A 151 -22.68 0.73 -35.40
C GLU A 151 -21.99 0.80 -34.03
N VAL A 152 -21.93 -0.32 -33.30
CA VAL A 152 -21.25 -0.39 -32.00
C VAL A 152 -19.74 -0.31 -32.22
N PRO A 153 -19.02 0.67 -31.65
CA PRO A 153 -17.58 0.72 -31.75
C PRO A 153 -16.93 -0.39 -30.92
N PHE A 154 -16.03 -1.17 -31.51
CA PHE A 154 -15.34 -2.27 -30.85
C PHE A 154 -13.94 -2.51 -31.45
N GLY A 155 -13.10 -3.18 -30.66
CA GLY A 155 -11.74 -3.55 -31.05
C GLY A 155 -11.64 -4.97 -31.62
N VAL A 156 -10.91 -5.12 -32.73
CA VAL A 156 -10.48 -6.40 -33.28
C VAL A 156 -8.99 -6.59 -32.98
N VAL A 157 -8.70 -7.44 -32.01
CA VAL A 157 -7.36 -7.61 -31.43
C VAL A 157 -6.49 -8.48 -32.33
N GLN A 158 -5.29 -7.98 -32.63
CA GLN A 158 -4.28 -8.69 -33.43
C GLN A 158 -3.17 -9.27 -32.57
N HIS A 159 -2.94 -8.68 -31.39
CA HIS A 159 -1.93 -9.13 -30.45
C HIS A 159 -2.37 -8.90 -29.01
N GLU A 160 -2.18 -9.91 -28.17
CA GLU A 160 -2.36 -9.85 -26.72
C GLU A 160 -1.03 -10.13 -26.01
N GLN A 161 -0.86 -9.53 -24.84
CA GLN A 161 0.19 -9.96 -23.93
C GLN A 161 -0.16 -11.34 -23.33
N ALA A 162 0.87 -12.12 -23.01
CA ALA A 162 0.74 -13.51 -22.57
C ALA A 162 -0.19 -13.70 -21.36
N SER A 163 -0.32 -12.70 -20.49
CA SER A 163 -1.21 -12.73 -19.34
C SER A 163 -2.69 -12.67 -19.70
N LEU A 164 -3.07 -11.88 -20.71
CA LEU A 164 -4.45 -11.83 -21.25
C LEU A 164 -4.75 -13.05 -22.12
N ALA A 165 -3.77 -13.51 -22.91
CA ALA A 165 -3.91 -14.67 -23.80
C ALA A 165 -4.26 -15.99 -23.07
N ASN A 166 -4.13 -16.03 -21.74
CA ASN A 166 -4.49 -17.18 -20.91
C ASN A 166 -5.97 -17.19 -20.47
N MET A 167 -6.76 -16.16 -20.82
CA MET A 167 -8.19 -16.12 -20.54
C MET A 167 -8.94 -17.22 -21.30
N LYS A 168 -10.01 -17.76 -20.68
CA LYS A 168 -10.91 -18.73 -21.32
C LYS A 168 -11.96 -18.06 -22.19
N ALA A 169 -12.40 -16.87 -21.82
CA ALA A 169 -13.19 -16.03 -22.70
C ALA A 169 -12.38 -15.67 -23.95
N ASP A 170 -13.05 -15.52 -25.08
CA ASP A 170 -12.45 -15.07 -26.33
C ASP A 170 -12.05 -13.59 -26.22
N GLY A 171 -12.87 -12.77 -25.57
CA GLY A 171 -12.60 -11.35 -25.37
C GLY A 171 -13.30 -10.76 -24.16
N LEU A 172 -13.51 -9.45 -24.19
CA LEU A 172 -14.04 -8.69 -23.07
C LEU A 172 -15.07 -7.67 -23.54
N LEU A 173 -16.16 -7.54 -22.78
CA LEU A 173 -17.17 -6.51 -22.96
C LEU A 173 -17.26 -5.64 -21.70
N GLY A 174 -16.80 -4.40 -21.83
CA GLY A 174 -16.87 -3.40 -20.77
C GLY A 174 -18.29 -2.91 -20.48
N LEU A 175 -18.64 -2.86 -19.20
CA LEU A 175 -19.92 -2.40 -18.66
C LEU A 175 -19.75 -1.18 -17.72
N ALA A 176 -18.56 -0.60 -17.65
CA ALA A 176 -18.31 0.65 -16.95
C ALA A 176 -18.76 1.87 -17.78
N PHE A 177 -18.49 3.07 -17.26
CA PHE A 177 -18.93 4.31 -17.89
C PHE A 177 -17.96 4.78 -18.97
N ASP A 178 -18.49 5.60 -19.85
CA ASP A 178 -17.81 6.13 -21.02
C ASP A 178 -16.45 6.80 -20.75
N GLY A 179 -16.21 7.35 -19.56
CA GLY A 179 -14.93 7.98 -19.20
C GLY A 179 -13.71 7.05 -19.13
N LEU A 180 -13.90 5.73 -19.27
CA LEU A 180 -12.81 4.74 -19.41
C LEU A 180 -12.65 4.20 -20.82
N ALA A 181 -13.54 4.52 -21.75
CA ALA A 181 -13.50 3.96 -23.09
C ALA A 181 -12.32 4.53 -23.88
N THR A 182 -11.50 3.64 -24.46
CA THR A 182 -10.44 4.00 -25.40
C THR A 182 -10.93 3.84 -26.85
N ILE A 183 -11.85 2.89 -27.07
CA ILE A 183 -12.35 2.46 -28.37
C ILE A 183 -13.88 2.60 -28.43
N SER A 184 -14.57 2.05 -27.45
CA SER A 184 -16.03 1.92 -27.41
C SER A 184 -16.66 3.19 -26.86
N HIS A 185 -16.58 4.29 -27.62
CA HIS A 185 -17.24 5.55 -27.30
C HIS A 185 -18.42 5.79 -28.27
N PRO A 186 -19.69 5.63 -27.85
CA PRO A 186 -20.15 5.22 -26.51
C PRO A 186 -20.00 3.70 -26.25
N PRO A 187 -20.00 3.25 -24.97
CA PRO A 187 -19.86 1.84 -24.62
C PRO A 187 -21.01 0.99 -25.15
N ALA A 188 -20.72 -0.29 -25.43
CA ALA A 188 -21.65 -1.19 -26.12
C ALA A 188 -23.04 -1.28 -25.44
N PHE A 189 -23.08 -1.42 -24.11
CA PHE A 189 -24.35 -1.49 -23.37
C PHE A 189 -25.14 -0.17 -23.44
N MET A 190 -24.47 0.99 -23.43
CA MET A 190 -25.16 2.28 -23.57
C MET A 190 -25.81 2.41 -24.95
N LEU A 191 -25.12 1.98 -26.00
CA LEU A 191 -25.68 1.99 -27.35
C LEU A 191 -26.84 0.98 -27.50
N LEU A 192 -26.73 -0.18 -26.85
CA LEU A 192 -27.79 -1.18 -26.79
C LEU A 192 -29.08 -0.60 -26.16
N VAL A 193 -28.96 0.07 -25.02
CA VAL A 193 -30.08 0.75 -24.35
C VAL A 193 -30.68 1.86 -25.23
N LEU A 194 -29.83 2.66 -25.91
CA LEU A 194 -30.30 3.76 -26.76
C LEU A 194 -31.10 3.27 -27.97
N GLN A 195 -30.72 2.12 -28.55
CA GLN A 195 -31.36 1.57 -29.75
C GLN A 195 -32.53 0.63 -29.44
N ASN A 196 -32.76 0.27 -28.17
CA ASN A 196 -33.82 -0.65 -27.76
C ASN A 196 -34.74 0.00 -26.71
N ALA A 197 -35.87 0.55 -27.15
CA ALA A 197 -36.80 1.29 -26.26
C ALA A 197 -37.37 0.46 -25.09
N ASN A 198 -37.44 -0.86 -25.23
CA ASN A 198 -37.92 -1.79 -24.20
C ASN A 198 -36.83 -2.24 -23.22
N LEU A 199 -35.57 -1.88 -23.46
CA LEU A 199 -34.44 -2.22 -22.60
C LEU A 199 -34.20 -1.09 -21.61
N ALA A 200 -34.47 -1.34 -20.33
CA ALA A 200 -34.14 -0.39 -19.28
C ALA A 200 -32.61 -0.23 -19.15
N PRO A 201 -32.10 0.95 -18.72
CA PRO A 201 -30.67 1.26 -18.54
C PRO A 201 -30.09 0.59 -17.28
N GLN A 202 -30.41 -0.68 -17.07
CA GLN A 202 -30.05 -1.45 -15.89
C GLN A 202 -29.53 -2.82 -16.29
N PHE A 203 -28.65 -3.39 -15.48
CA PHE A 203 -28.26 -4.80 -15.58
C PHE A 203 -27.94 -5.37 -14.21
N ALA A 204 -28.08 -6.69 -14.05
CA ALA A 204 -27.82 -7.38 -12.81
C ALA A 204 -26.98 -8.64 -13.00
N PHE A 205 -26.24 -9.02 -11.96
CA PHE A 205 -25.44 -10.24 -11.94
C PHE A 205 -25.88 -11.17 -10.82
N TYR A 206 -25.93 -12.45 -11.15
CA TYR A 206 -25.87 -13.55 -10.18
C TYR A 206 -24.73 -14.46 -10.56
N LEU A 207 -23.77 -14.63 -9.66
CA LEU A 207 -22.59 -15.48 -9.85
C LEU A 207 -22.68 -16.64 -8.86
N THR A 208 -22.52 -17.86 -9.36
CA THR A 208 -22.51 -19.06 -8.52
C THR A 208 -21.21 -19.17 -7.73
N PRO A 209 -21.26 -19.59 -6.46
CA PRO A 209 -20.08 -19.62 -5.60
C PRO A 209 -19.13 -20.79 -5.89
N GLU A 210 -19.64 -21.95 -6.34
CA GLU A 210 -18.89 -23.19 -6.52
C GLU A 210 -18.29 -23.33 -7.93
N PRO A 211 -17.15 -24.01 -8.09
CA PRO A 211 -16.41 -24.01 -9.35
C PRO A 211 -17.14 -24.83 -10.41
N ASN A 212 -17.31 -24.25 -11.61
CA ASN A 212 -18.01 -24.88 -12.74
C ASN A 212 -19.49 -25.20 -12.45
N GLN A 213 -20.08 -24.55 -11.44
CA GLN A 213 -21.51 -24.63 -11.20
C GLN A 213 -22.29 -23.86 -12.27
N GLU A 214 -23.35 -24.48 -12.79
CA GLU A 214 -24.31 -23.83 -13.68
C GLU A 214 -25.24 -22.89 -12.91
N GLY A 215 -25.72 -21.84 -13.59
CA GLY A 215 -26.72 -20.91 -13.06
C GLY A 215 -26.25 -19.47 -12.92
N SER A 216 -24.94 -19.20 -13.12
CA SER A 216 -24.46 -17.82 -13.23
C SER A 216 -25.14 -17.11 -14.42
N MET A 217 -25.50 -15.85 -14.25
CA MET A 217 -26.24 -15.09 -15.25
C MET A 217 -26.03 -13.58 -15.14
N LEU A 218 -26.07 -12.94 -16.31
CA LEU A 218 -26.26 -11.50 -16.48
C LEU A 218 -27.71 -11.27 -16.94
N LEU A 219 -28.41 -10.33 -16.32
CA LEU A 219 -29.74 -9.90 -16.73
C LEU A 219 -29.66 -8.47 -17.27
N LEU A 220 -30.14 -8.27 -18.49
CA LEU A 220 -30.26 -6.95 -19.11
C LEU A 220 -31.67 -6.39 -18.87
N GLY A 221 -31.75 -5.14 -18.46
CA GLY A 221 -33.01 -4.44 -18.20
C GLY A 221 -33.48 -4.47 -16.74
N GLY A 222 -32.72 -5.07 -15.82
CA GLY A 222 -33.04 -5.10 -14.40
C GLY A 222 -32.57 -6.37 -13.70
N GLY A 223 -33.01 -6.56 -12.46
CA GLY A 223 -32.83 -7.82 -11.72
C GLY A 223 -34.07 -8.70 -11.78
N ASP A 224 -33.92 -9.98 -11.45
CA ASP A 224 -35.04 -10.92 -11.37
C ASP A 224 -35.93 -10.56 -10.16
N PRO A 225 -37.23 -10.27 -10.37
CA PRO A 225 -38.16 -9.98 -9.29
C PRO A 225 -38.26 -11.10 -8.25
N ALA A 226 -38.02 -12.36 -8.64
CA ALA A 226 -38.03 -13.49 -7.72
C ALA A 226 -36.93 -13.41 -6.65
N TRP A 227 -35.89 -12.61 -6.87
CA TRP A 227 -34.82 -12.41 -5.88
C TRP A 227 -35.25 -11.53 -4.70
N LEU A 228 -36.37 -10.81 -4.81
CA LEU A 228 -36.86 -9.91 -3.77
C LEU A 228 -37.76 -10.60 -2.74
N ASP A 229 -38.03 -11.89 -2.89
CA ASP A 229 -38.79 -12.64 -1.89
C ASP A 229 -37.95 -12.83 -0.62
N GLY A 230 -38.28 -12.07 0.44
CA GLY A 230 -37.55 -12.05 1.71
C GLY A 230 -36.18 -11.36 1.66
N ALA A 231 -35.96 -10.49 0.67
CA ALA A 231 -34.72 -9.73 0.53
C ALA A 231 -34.95 -8.36 -0.10
N SER A 232 -34.07 -7.41 0.23
CA SER A 232 -34.14 -6.03 -0.23
C SER A 232 -32.82 -5.59 -0.86
N TYR A 233 -32.89 -4.77 -1.92
CA TYR A 233 -31.71 -4.10 -2.46
C TYR A 233 -31.28 -2.95 -1.55
N MET A 234 -30.01 -2.95 -1.15
CA MET A 234 -29.36 -1.77 -0.59
C MET A 234 -28.63 -1.03 -1.70
N THR A 235 -29.02 0.21 -1.95
CA THR A 235 -28.57 1.01 -3.08
C THR A 235 -27.57 2.07 -2.65
N PHE A 236 -26.52 2.26 -3.45
CA PHE A 236 -25.42 3.17 -3.22
C PHE A 236 -25.17 4.03 -4.45
N ASP A 237 -24.95 5.32 -4.23
CA ASP A 237 -24.64 6.27 -5.29
C ASP A 237 -23.22 6.04 -5.82
N VAL A 238 -23.08 6.10 -7.15
CA VAL A 238 -21.78 6.09 -7.81
C VAL A 238 -21.15 7.48 -7.71
N VAL A 239 -19.84 7.53 -7.48
CA VAL A 239 -19.08 8.79 -7.36
C VAL A 239 -18.14 9.03 -8.56
N PRO A 240 -18.18 10.23 -9.19
CA PRO A 240 -17.33 10.52 -10.33
C PRO A 240 -15.86 10.70 -9.93
N GLN A 241 -14.95 10.40 -10.85
CA GLN A 241 -13.50 10.57 -10.68
C GLN A 241 -13.05 11.78 -11.50
N TYR A 242 -12.50 12.80 -10.84
CA TYR A 242 -12.09 14.06 -11.47
C TYR A 242 -13.19 14.72 -12.33
N GLY A 243 -14.46 14.56 -11.95
CA GLY A 243 -15.61 15.10 -12.69
C GLY A 243 -16.13 14.21 -13.83
N TYR A 244 -15.48 13.07 -14.11
CA TYR A 244 -15.89 12.11 -15.13
C TYR A 244 -16.50 10.85 -14.50
N TRP A 245 -17.46 10.25 -15.21
CA TRP A 245 -18.00 8.94 -14.86
C TRP A 245 -17.09 7.87 -15.46
N THR A 246 -16.37 7.16 -14.59
CA THR A 246 -15.37 6.16 -14.99
C THR A 246 -15.79 4.76 -14.54
N PHE A 247 -15.42 4.34 -13.34
CA PHE A 247 -15.81 3.05 -12.75
C PHE A 247 -17.13 3.14 -11.98
N TRP A 248 -17.69 2.00 -11.60
CA TRP A 248 -18.75 1.88 -10.59
C TRP A 248 -18.21 2.11 -9.19
N ARG A 249 -17.78 3.36 -8.92
CA ARG A 249 -17.13 3.78 -7.67
C ARG A 249 -18.16 4.09 -6.60
N VAL A 250 -18.02 3.49 -5.42
CA VAL A 250 -18.89 3.73 -4.26
C VAL A 250 -18.05 4.20 -3.07
N GLN A 251 -18.65 5.04 -2.22
CA GLN A 251 -18.03 5.44 -0.96
C GLN A 251 -18.01 4.24 -0.01
N VAL A 252 -16.89 4.05 0.69
CA VAL A 252 -16.73 3.09 1.78
C VAL A 252 -16.45 3.89 3.04
N HIS A 253 -17.24 3.68 4.11
CA HIS A 253 -17.04 4.36 5.39
C HIS A 253 -16.31 3.48 6.41
N SER A 254 -16.32 2.16 6.23
CA SER A 254 -15.59 1.25 7.10
C SER A 254 -15.17 -0.02 6.35
N LEU A 255 -14.03 -0.58 6.73
CA LEU A 255 -13.61 -1.92 6.31
C LEU A 255 -12.93 -2.60 7.50
N LEU A 256 -13.74 -3.31 8.28
CA LEU A 256 -13.31 -3.95 9.51
C LEU A 256 -12.78 -5.36 9.23
N ILE A 257 -11.57 -5.63 9.72
CA ILE A 257 -10.94 -6.96 9.70
C ILE A 257 -11.01 -7.52 11.12
N GLY A 258 -11.98 -8.39 11.35
CA GLY A 258 -12.38 -8.78 12.70
C GLY A 258 -12.66 -7.55 13.57
N ASN A 259 -12.09 -7.54 14.78
CA ASN A 259 -12.25 -6.44 15.75
C ASN A 259 -11.01 -5.56 15.89
N ARG A 260 -10.07 -5.63 14.94
CA ARG A 260 -8.70 -5.11 15.13
C ARG A 260 -8.37 -3.90 14.27
N LEU A 261 -8.74 -3.96 13.00
CA LEU A 261 -8.31 -2.96 12.03
C LEU A 261 -9.53 -2.50 11.24
N ASN A 262 -9.73 -1.19 11.20
CA ASN A 262 -10.56 -0.56 10.18
C ASN A 262 -9.64 0.02 9.11
N ALA A 263 -9.56 -0.65 7.96
CA ALA A 263 -8.69 -0.23 6.87
C ALA A 263 -9.22 1.02 6.12
N CYS A 264 -10.38 1.56 6.54
CA CYS A 264 -11.03 2.72 5.96
C CYS A 264 -11.59 3.72 6.99
N ASP A 265 -10.88 3.93 8.11
CA ASP A 265 -11.28 4.86 9.19
C ASP A 265 -11.58 6.30 8.72
N ALA A 266 -10.83 6.81 7.74
CA ALA A 266 -11.03 8.15 7.19
C ALA A 266 -12.05 8.20 6.05
N GLY A 267 -12.68 7.08 5.72
CA GLY A 267 -13.42 6.86 4.49
C GLY A 267 -12.50 6.57 3.30
N CYS A 268 -12.94 5.65 2.43
CA CYS A 268 -12.24 5.23 1.22
C CYS A 268 -13.20 5.20 0.02
N ILE A 269 -12.64 4.98 -1.17
CA ILE A 269 -13.41 4.60 -2.34
C ILE A 269 -13.16 3.13 -2.66
N ALA A 270 -14.21 2.45 -3.10
CA ALA A 270 -14.13 1.15 -3.74
C ALA A 270 -14.78 1.21 -5.12
N PHE A 271 -14.36 0.39 -6.07
CA PHE A 271 -15.10 0.16 -7.30
C PHE A 271 -15.52 -1.30 -7.40
N ILE A 272 -16.69 -1.51 -7.99
CA ILE A 272 -17.33 -2.82 -8.08
C ILE A 272 -17.00 -3.44 -9.45
N ASP A 273 -16.35 -4.59 -9.45
CA ASP A 273 -15.66 -5.10 -10.63
C ASP A 273 -15.90 -6.60 -10.87
N THR A 274 -16.77 -6.93 -11.83
CA THR A 274 -17.00 -8.31 -12.28
C THR A 274 -15.87 -8.88 -13.13
N GLY A 275 -14.92 -8.05 -13.58
CA GLY A 275 -13.72 -8.48 -14.30
C GLY A 275 -12.56 -8.90 -13.39
N THR A 276 -12.66 -8.65 -12.08
CA THR A 276 -11.64 -9.00 -11.10
C THR A 276 -12.11 -10.13 -10.19
N SER A 277 -11.37 -11.24 -10.16
CA SER A 277 -11.75 -12.42 -9.37
C SER A 277 -11.56 -12.25 -7.85
N LEU A 278 -10.59 -11.43 -7.43
CA LEU A 278 -10.16 -11.30 -6.03
C LEU A 278 -10.62 -9.98 -5.39
N LEU A 279 -10.49 -9.84 -4.07
CA LEU A 279 -10.58 -8.52 -3.44
C LEU A 279 -9.28 -7.74 -3.67
N GLY A 280 -9.38 -6.55 -4.26
CA GLY A 280 -8.25 -5.65 -4.46
C GLY A 280 -8.07 -4.68 -3.30
N VAL A 281 -6.88 -4.67 -2.71
CA VAL A 281 -6.51 -3.77 -1.61
C VAL A 281 -5.57 -2.69 -2.14
N PRO A 282 -5.76 -1.39 -1.81
CA PRO A 282 -4.80 -0.34 -2.13
C PRO A 282 -3.39 -0.72 -1.67
N ALA A 283 -2.40 -0.50 -2.53
CA ALA A 283 -1.02 -0.93 -2.27
C ALA A 283 -0.46 -0.49 -0.89
N PRO A 284 -0.73 0.74 -0.39
CA PRO A 284 -0.28 1.15 0.94
C PRO A 284 -0.91 0.35 2.10
N LEU A 285 -2.09 -0.24 1.90
CA LEU A 285 -2.84 -0.96 2.93
C LEU A 285 -2.63 -2.48 2.86
N TYR A 286 -2.21 -3.01 1.71
CA TYR A 286 -2.18 -4.46 1.44
C TYR A 286 -1.42 -5.27 2.50
N ALA A 287 -0.22 -4.84 2.89
CA ALA A 287 0.57 -5.55 3.88
C ALA A 287 -0.10 -5.56 5.27
N GLY A 288 -0.68 -4.42 5.69
CA GLY A 288 -1.37 -4.30 6.98
C GLY A 288 -2.67 -5.12 7.04
N VAL A 289 -3.40 -5.18 5.93
CA VAL A 289 -4.62 -6.01 5.80
C VAL A 289 -4.28 -7.50 5.91
N LEU A 290 -3.25 -7.96 5.19
CA LEU A 290 -2.80 -9.35 5.27
C LEU A 290 -2.26 -9.70 6.65
N ASP A 291 -1.49 -8.81 7.29
CA ASP A 291 -0.99 -9.00 8.66
C ASP A 291 -2.15 -9.13 9.66
N ALA A 292 -3.17 -8.27 9.56
CA ALA A 292 -4.34 -8.35 10.44
C ALA A 292 -5.09 -9.70 10.31
N ILE A 293 -5.26 -10.20 9.07
CA ILE A 293 -5.84 -11.53 8.79
C ILE A 293 -4.94 -12.63 9.36
N ALA A 294 -3.63 -12.55 9.10
CA ALA A 294 -2.66 -13.56 9.51
C ALA A 294 -2.52 -13.66 11.02
N GLN A 295 -2.51 -12.55 11.75
CA GLN A 295 -2.46 -12.55 13.21
C GLN A 295 -3.69 -13.24 13.82
N TYR A 296 -4.88 -13.04 13.21
CA TYR A 296 -6.09 -13.72 13.65
C TYR A 296 -5.97 -15.24 13.42
N ALA A 297 -5.55 -15.65 12.22
CA ALA A 297 -5.36 -17.05 11.89
C ALA A 297 -4.27 -17.72 12.76
N THR A 298 -3.14 -17.06 12.96
CA THR A 298 -2.00 -17.60 13.72
C THR A 298 -2.36 -17.90 15.18
N ARG A 299 -3.26 -17.11 15.78
CA ARG A 299 -3.80 -17.39 17.13
C ARG A 299 -4.61 -18.68 17.18
N ALA A 300 -5.18 -19.10 16.06
CA ALA A 300 -5.86 -20.38 15.92
C ALA A 300 -4.89 -21.54 15.56
N GLY A 301 -3.58 -21.30 15.52
CA GLY A 301 -2.55 -22.31 15.23
C GLY A 301 -2.09 -22.37 13.77
N CYS A 302 -2.53 -21.43 12.94
CA CYS A 302 -2.11 -21.32 11.54
C CYS A 302 -0.68 -20.79 11.35
N TYR A 303 -0.08 -21.09 10.21
CA TYR A 303 1.16 -20.48 9.75
C TYR A 303 0.96 -19.81 8.38
N CYS A 304 1.08 -18.49 8.30
CA CYS A 304 0.82 -17.72 7.08
C CYS A 304 2.10 -17.11 6.49
N MET A 305 2.20 -17.10 5.16
CA MET A 305 3.32 -16.50 4.43
C MET A 305 2.93 -16.10 3.00
N LEU A 306 3.67 -15.15 2.43
CA LEU A 306 3.55 -14.81 1.02
C LEU A 306 4.31 -15.84 0.15
N THR A 307 3.67 -16.32 -0.91
CA THR A 307 4.24 -17.29 -1.86
C THR A 307 4.15 -16.77 -3.29
N ALA A 308 4.71 -17.49 -4.26
CA ALA A 308 4.59 -17.17 -5.68
C ALA A 308 3.13 -17.20 -6.20
N TYR A 309 2.22 -17.88 -5.47
CA TYR A 309 0.81 -18.01 -5.83
C TYR A 309 -0.11 -17.07 -5.05
N GLY A 310 0.45 -16.17 -4.23
CA GLY A 310 -0.29 -15.29 -3.34
C GLY A 310 -0.09 -15.62 -1.85
N TYR A 311 -0.93 -15.04 -1.00
CA TYR A 311 -0.81 -15.19 0.45
C TYR A 311 -1.46 -16.49 0.92
N GLN A 312 -0.64 -17.41 1.43
CA GLN A 312 -1.07 -18.75 1.82
C GLN A 312 -0.90 -18.97 3.32
N CYS A 313 -1.85 -19.69 3.92
CA CYS A 313 -1.80 -20.12 5.30
C CYS A 313 -1.93 -21.64 5.39
N TYR A 314 -1.06 -22.26 6.19
CA TYR A 314 -0.95 -23.68 6.42
C TYR A 314 -1.48 -24.05 7.80
N MET A 315 -1.94 -25.29 7.94
CA MET A 315 -2.60 -25.80 9.15
C MET A 315 -3.87 -25.00 9.50
N CYS A 316 -4.58 -24.54 8.48
CA CYS A 316 -5.80 -23.73 8.61
C CYS A 316 -7.01 -24.39 7.97
N SER A 317 -8.17 -23.94 8.41
CA SER A 317 -9.46 -24.07 7.76
C SER A 317 -10.07 -22.69 7.58
N ALA A 318 -11.09 -22.57 6.73
CA ALA A 318 -11.76 -21.30 6.46
C ALA A 318 -12.29 -20.61 7.74
N SER A 319 -12.75 -21.38 8.73
CA SER A 319 -13.23 -20.85 10.01
C SER A 319 -12.14 -20.22 10.89
N ASN A 320 -10.86 -20.40 10.56
CA ASN A 320 -9.76 -19.77 11.29
C ASN A 320 -9.48 -18.33 10.84
N PHE A 321 -10.18 -17.82 9.82
CA PHE A 321 -10.02 -16.46 9.34
C PHE A 321 -11.11 -15.53 9.89
N PRO A 322 -10.79 -14.24 10.13
CA PRO A 322 -11.75 -13.29 10.70
C PRO A 322 -12.85 -12.92 9.68
N PRO A 323 -14.02 -12.46 10.13
CA PRO A 323 -14.95 -11.81 9.21
C PRO A 323 -14.37 -10.47 8.70
N LEU A 324 -14.59 -10.20 7.42
CA LEU A 324 -14.36 -8.89 6.79
C LEU A 324 -15.71 -8.19 6.67
N ARG A 325 -15.87 -7.06 7.33
CA ARG A 325 -17.10 -6.25 7.29
C ARG A 325 -16.85 -4.97 6.51
N ILE A 326 -17.54 -4.80 5.39
CA ILE A 326 -17.39 -3.68 4.47
C ILE A 326 -18.61 -2.78 4.60
N GLY A 327 -18.39 -1.52 4.96
CA GLY A 327 -19.41 -0.48 5.08
C GLY A 327 -19.48 0.39 3.83
N PHE A 328 -20.56 0.29 3.06
CA PHE A 328 -20.81 1.11 1.86
C PHE A 328 -21.72 2.30 2.13
N GLY A 329 -21.51 3.37 1.36
CA GLY A 329 -22.27 4.61 1.46
C GLY A 329 -22.18 5.22 2.86
N GLY A 330 -23.30 5.74 3.36
CA GLY A 330 -23.38 6.33 4.71
C GLY A 330 -23.93 5.40 5.80
N SER A 331 -24.42 4.20 5.45
CA SER A 331 -25.05 3.33 6.44
C SER A 331 -25.16 1.84 6.07
N GLY A 332 -24.84 1.39 4.86
CA GLY A 332 -24.97 -0.05 4.55
C GLY A 332 -23.72 -0.83 4.97
N TYR A 333 -23.86 -2.07 5.43
CA TYR A 333 -22.73 -2.97 5.62
C TYR A 333 -22.99 -4.35 5.05
N PHE A 334 -21.89 -5.06 4.75
CA PHE A 334 -21.87 -6.43 4.25
C PHE A 334 -20.71 -7.20 4.89
N VAL A 335 -20.90 -8.49 5.14
CA VAL A 335 -19.94 -9.34 5.85
C VAL A 335 -19.53 -10.52 4.98
N LEU A 336 -18.22 -10.63 4.77
CA LEU A 336 -17.56 -11.81 4.24
C LEU A 336 -16.94 -12.59 5.40
N THR A 337 -17.20 -13.88 5.45
CA THR A 337 -16.60 -14.83 6.37
C THR A 337 -15.37 -15.46 5.74
N GLY A 338 -14.55 -16.16 6.52
CA GLY A 338 -13.39 -16.88 5.99
C GLY A 338 -13.73 -17.85 4.86
N GLU A 339 -14.94 -18.43 4.83
CA GLU A 339 -15.39 -19.31 3.74
C GLU A 339 -15.54 -18.57 2.40
N ASP A 340 -15.80 -17.26 2.44
CA ASP A 340 -16.03 -16.48 1.23
C ASP A 340 -14.69 -16.05 0.58
N TYR A 341 -13.66 -15.76 1.38
CA TYR A 341 -12.41 -15.16 0.90
C TYR A 341 -11.15 -16.03 1.13
N ALA A 342 -11.28 -17.25 1.66
CA ALA A 342 -10.18 -18.19 1.78
C ALA A 342 -10.49 -19.50 1.03
N LEU A 343 -9.73 -19.76 -0.03
CA LEU A 343 -9.80 -21.00 -0.78
C LEU A 343 -8.93 -22.07 -0.11
N CYS A 344 -9.56 -22.99 0.63
CA CYS A 344 -8.85 -24.03 1.38
C CYS A 344 -8.84 -25.38 0.65
N MET A 345 -7.66 -25.91 0.37
CA MET A 345 -7.42 -27.27 -0.11
C MET A 345 -6.76 -28.09 1.00
N GLY A 346 -7.55 -28.90 1.70
CA GLY A 346 -7.09 -29.60 2.90
C GLY A 346 -6.77 -28.62 4.02
N ALA A 347 -5.53 -28.64 4.53
CA ALA A 347 -5.08 -27.75 5.59
C ALA A 347 -4.32 -26.51 5.07
N THR A 348 -4.35 -26.26 3.76
CA THR A 348 -3.69 -25.11 3.12
C THR A 348 -4.75 -24.20 2.53
N CYS A 349 -4.73 -22.93 2.88
CA CYS A 349 -5.69 -21.93 2.42
C CYS A 349 -4.98 -20.81 1.68
N LEU A 350 -5.46 -20.48 0.48
CA LEU A 350 -5.07 -19.28 -0.27
C LEU A 350 -6.05 -18.16 0.07
N ILE A 351 -5.52 -17.01 0.51
CA ILE A 351 -6.31 -15.82 0.79
C ILE A 351 -6.56 -15.07 -0.51
N LEU A 352 -7.84 -14.86 -0.83
CA LEU A 352 -8.32 -14.32 -2.09
C LEU A 352 -8.28 -12.78 -2.13
N LEU A 353 -7.15 -12.22 -1.70
CA LEU A 353 -6.85 -10.78 -1.72
C LEU A 353 -5.61 -10.52 -2.59
N GLN A 354 -5.59 -9.39 -3.28
CA GLN A 354 -4.47 -8.93 -4.10
C GLN A 354 -4.27 -7.42 -3.99
N PRO A 355 -3.12 -6.86 -4.39
CA PRO A 355 -3.00 -5.42 -4.62
C PRO A 355 -3.98 -4.98 -5.72
N SER A 356 -4.73 -3.90 -5.53
CA SER A 356 -5.71 -3.42 -6.52
C SER A 356 -5.08 -2.77 -7.75
N GLY A 357 -3.80 -2.37 -7.66
CA GLY A 357 -3.13 -1.58 -8.70
C GLY A 357 -3.62 -0.13 -8.81
N GLN A 358 -4.52 0.30 -7.91
CA GLN A 358 -5.11 1.63 -7.84
C GLN A 358 -5.08 2.14 -6.39
N ASP A 359 -5.26 3.44 -6.18
CA ASP A 359 -5.40 4.03 -4.83
C ASP A 359 -6.81 3.84 -4.23
N MET A 360 -7.54 2.82 -4.68
CA MET A 360 -8.90 2.48 -4.24
C MET A 360 -9.07 0.97 -4.15
N TRP A 361 -10.07 0.53 -3.38
CA TRP A 361 -10.40 -0.88 -3.23
C TRP A 361 -11.10 -1.44 -4.47
N THR A 362 -10.87 -2.71 -4.78
CA THR A 362 -11.59 -3.45 -5.83
C THR A 362 -12.47 -4.49 -5.18
N ILE A 363 -13.78 -4.41 -5.39
CA ILE A 363 -14.76 -5.36 -4.88
C ILE A 363 -15.10 -6.31 -6.03
N GLY A 364 -14.33 -7.41 -6.07
CA GLY A 364 -14.41 -8.42 -7.12
C GLY A 364 -15.33 -9.60 -6.82
N ASP A 365 -15.14 -10.69 -7.55
CA ASP A 365 -16.01 -11.88 -7.52
C ASP A 365 -16.12 -12.54 -6.15
N VAL A 366 -15.09 -12.47 -5.30
CA VAL A 366 -15.16 -12.90 -3.89
C VAL A 366 -16.39 -12.32 -3.18
N PHE A 367 -16.70 -11.04 -3.43
CA PHE A 367 -17.89 -10.40 -2.89
C PHE A 367 -19.14 -10.67 -3.74
N LEU A 368 -19.00 -10.60 -5.08
CA LEU A 368 -20.14 -10.68 -6.02
C LEU A 368 -20.73 -12.09 -6.17
N LYS A 369 -19.99 -13.14 -5.82
CA LYS A 369 -20.52 -14.51 -5.66
C LYS A 369 -21.44 -14.65 -4.45
N LYS A 370 -21.23 -13.83 -3.42
CA LYS A 370 -22.06 -13.84 -2.20
C LYS A 370 -23.29 -12.95 -2.33
N PHE A 371 -23.12 -11.76 -2.90
CA PHE A 371 -24.19 -10.77 -3.00
C PHE A 371 -24.50 -10.46 -4.46
N LYS A 372 -25.75 -10.75 -4.87
CA LYS A 372 -26.26 -10.36 -6.19
C LYS A 372 -26.20 -8.85 -6.35
N SER A 373 -25.78 -8.37 -7.51
CA SER A 373 -25.58 -6.96 -7.78
C SER A 373 -26.49 -6.45 -8.90
N LEU A 374 -26.95 -5.21 -8.76
CA LEU A 374 -27.78 -4.49 -9.73
C LEU A 374 -27.14 -3.13 -10.01
N TYR A 375 -27.00 -2.78 -11.28
CA TYR A 375 -26.35 -1.56 -11.75
C TYR A 375 -27.37 -0.75 -12.55
N ASP A 376 -27.57 0.52 -12.16
CA ASP A 376 -28.43 1.47 -12.88
C ASP A 376 -27.57 2.57 -13.48
N VAL A 377 -27.38 2.53 -14.79
CA VAL A 377 -26.53 3.48 -15.52
C VAL A 377 -27.15 4.88 -15.51
N ARG A 378 -28.49 4.96 -15.56
CA ARG A 378 -29.21 6.24 -15.62
C ARG A 378 -29.19 6.95 -14.28
N LYS A 379 -29.50 6.23 -13.20
CA LYS A 379 -29.47 6.76 -11.84
C LYS A 379 -28.06 6.84 -11.27
N ARG A 380 -27.11 6.13 -11.88
CA ARG A 380 -25.71 6.04 -11.43
C ARG A 380 -25.64 5.47 -10.02
N THR A 381 -26.25 4.30 -9.86
CA THR A 381 -26.32 3.61 -8.58
C THR A 381 -25.95 2.14 -8.75
N VAL A 382 -25.29 1.57 -7.75
CA VAL A 382 -25.12 0.12 -7.60
C VAL A 382 -25.92 -0.32 -6.39
N ALA A 383 -26.56 -1.48 -6.49
CA ALA A 383 -27.26 -2.07 -5.37
C ALA A 383 -26.84 -3.53 -5.16
N PHE A 384 -26.85 -3.97 -3.92
CA PHE A 384 -26.60 -5.36 -3.54
C PHE A 384 -27.80 -5.93 -2.81
N LEU A 385 -28.16 -7.16 -3.15
CA LEU A 385 -29.27 -7.85 -2.52
C LEU A 385 -28.88 -8.31 -1.11
N CYS A 386 -29.67 -7.93 -0.11
CA CYS A 386 -29.50 -8.32 1.27
C CYS A 386 -30.76 -9.06 1.77
N PRO A 387 -30.65 -10.28 2.30
CA PRO A 387 -31.79 -10.97 2.90
C PRO A 387 -32.29 -10.23 4.14
N ASP A 388 -33.61 -10.06 4.26
CA ASP A 388 -34.22 -9.28 5.35
C ASP A 388 -34.03 -9.96 6.72
N ASP A 389 -33.95 -11.29 6.75
CA ASP A 389 -33.81 -12.12 7.95
C ASP A 389 -32.34 -12.50 8.28
N ALA A 390 -31.34 -11.85 7.65
CA ALA A 390 -29.92 -12.16 7.85
C ALA A 390 -29.07 -10.95 8.32
N PRO A 391 -29.36 -10.39 9.51
CA PRO A 391 -28.67 -9.20 10.00
C PRO A 391 -27.16 -9.43 10.24
N GLU A 392 -26.71 -10.67 10.41
CA GLU A 392 -25.26 -10.94 10.54
C GLU A 392 -24.51 -10.81 9.21
N MET A 393 -25.21 -10.90 8.07
CA MET A 393 -24.63 -10.84 6.73
C MET A 393 -24.58 -9.42 6.17
N CYS A 394 -25.66 -8.66 6.34
CA CYS A 394 -25.78 -7.31 5.80
C CYS A 394 -26.91 -6.56 6.50
N GLY A 395 -26.88 -5.24 6.41
CA GLY A 395 -27.86 -4.40 7.10
C GLY A 395 -27.53 -2.92 7.01
N PRO A 396 -28.44 -2.05 7.50
CA PRO A 396 -28.08 -0.71 7.89
C PRO A 396 -27.28 -0.73 9.21
N GLU A 397 -26.20 0.04 9.29
CA GLU A 397 -25.48 0.35 10.50
C GLU A 397 -26.42 1.10 11.45
N ARG A 398 -26.69 0.51 12.62
CA ARG A 398 -27.35 1.23 13.71
C ARG A 398 -26.29 2.15 14.29
N GLY A 399 -26.50 3.46 14.11
CA GLY A 399 -25.50 4.49 14.41
C GLY A 399 -24.89 4.37 15.80
N ASP A 400 -23.68 3.81 15.85
CA ASP A 400 -22.73 4.00 16.94
C ASP A 400 -21.33 3.57 16.48
N VAL A 401 -20.82 4.19 15.39
CA VAL A 401 -19.39 4.15 15.10
C VAL A 401 -18.75 5.25 15.93
N THR A 402 -18.54 4.98 17.22
CA THR A 402 -17.59 5.77 18.00
C THR A 402 -16.19 5.52 17.41
N PRO A 403 -15.47 6.56 16.94
CA PRO A 403 -14.07 6.39 16.56
C PRO A 403 -13.30 6.00 17.83
N ARG A 404 -12.84 4.74 17.92
CA ARG A 404 -12.07 4.29 19.07
C ARG A 404 -10.59 4.67 18.89
N ALA A 405 -10.19 5.61 19.74
CA ALA A 405 -8.86 5.92 20.29
C ALA A 405 -7.60 5.45 19.53
N PHE A 406 -7.03 6.42 18.80
CA PHE A 406 -5.63 6.90 18.66
C PHE A 406 -4.39 6.14 19.22
N LEU A 407 -4.47 5.06 20.02
CA LEU A 407 -3.26 4.54 20.72
C LEU A 407 -2.92 3.05 20.58
N ASP A 408 -3.64 2.27 19.78
CA ASP A 408 -3.31 0.84 19.59
C ASP A 408 -2.84 0.51 18.16
N ASN A 409 -1.76 1.15 17.68
CA ASN A 409 -1.21 0.81 16.36
C ASN A 409 0.33 0.84 16.29
N MET A 410 1.01 0.26 17.28
CA MET A 410 2.42 -0.12 17.12
C MET A 410 2.55 -1.63 16.90
N SER A 411 2.41 -2.05 15.64
CA SER A 411 2.92 -3.35 15.18
C SER A 411 4.33 -3.12 14.65
N LEU A 412 5.37 -3.34 15.47
CA LEU A 412 6.76 -3.37 14.97
C LEU A 412 6.94 -4.42 13.86
N SER A 413 6.06 -5.42 13.80
CA SER A 413 6.01 -6.45 12.76
C SER A 413 5.46 -5.98 11.41
N ALA A 414 4.80 -4.82 11.33
CA ALA A 414 4.28 -4.25 10.09
C ALA A 414 5.29 -3.34 9.35
N MET A 415 6.42 -3.04 9.98
CA MET A 415 7.49 -2.22 9.39
C MET A 415 8.50 -3.11 8.67
N ASP A 416 8.92 -2.72 7.47
CA ASP A 416 9.99 -3.42 6.77
C ASP A 416 11.32 -3.31 7.53
N ALA A 417 12.24 -4.25 7.30
CA ALA A 417 13.52 -4.29 8.00
C ALA A 417 14.33 -2.98 7.83
N HIS A 418 14.16 -2.30 6.69
CA HIS A 418 14.75 -1.00 6.40
C HIS A 418 14.20 0.10 7.31
N THR A 419 12.87 0.20 7.46
CA THR A 419 12.23 1.15 8.38
C THR A 419 12.64 0.90 9.83
N ILE A 420 12.67 -0.36 10.26
CA ILE A 420 13.10 -0.72 11.63
C ILE A 420 14.53 -0.24 11.86
N LEU A 421 15.43 -0.46 10.90
CA LEU A 421 16.82 -0.05 11.00
C LEU A 421 16.98 1.48 11.03
N ILE A 422 16.21 2.21 10.20
CA ILE A 422 16.19 3.69 10.24
C ILE A 422 15.69 4.20 11.58
N LEU A 423 14.60 3.63 12.12
CA LEU A 423 14.06 4.02 13.42
C LEU A 423 15.04 3.74 14.55
N PHE A 424 15.73 2.59 14.49
CA PHE A 424 16.80 2.27 15.43
C PHE A 424 17.95 3.28 15.38
N VAL A 425 18.46 3.59 14.18
CA VAL A 425 19.59 4.53 14.01
C VAL A 425 19.19 5.96 14.38
N THR A 426 18.01 6.42 13.99
CA THR A 426 17.47 7.74 14.41
C THR A 426 17.25 7.79 15.92
N GLY A 427 16.81 6.70 16.56
CA GLY A 427 16.70 6.59 18.01
C GLY A 427 18.05 6.76 18.71
N CYS A 428 19.09 6.04 18.25
CA CYS A 428 20.45 6.23 18.73
C CYS A 428 20.96 7.67 18.50
N SER A 429 20.57 8.27 17.37
CA SER A 429 20.91 9.66 17.02
C SER A 429 20.29 10.66 17.99
N ILE A 430 19.01 10.46 18.35
CA ILE A 430 18.29 11.24 19.37
C ILE A 430 19.00 11.15 20.72
N LEU A 431 19.40 9.94 21.15
CA LEU A 431 20.13 9.75 22.41
C LEU A 431 21.47 10.50 22.43
N GLY A 432 22.24 10.40 21.34
CA GLY A 432 23.49 11.16 21.18
C GLY A 432 23.27 12.67 21.23
N SER A 433 22.20 13.15 20.59
CA SER A 433 21.82 14.56 20.61
C SER A 433 21.41 15.05 22.01
N LEU A 434 20.57 14.27 22.71
CA LEU A 434 20.14 14.56 24.08
C LEU A 434 21.33 14.60 25.04
N PHE A 435 22.28 13.69 24.89
CA PHE A 435 23.50 13.68 25.70
C PHE A 435 24.26 15.01 25.61
N ILE A 436 24.45 15.56 24.40
CA ILE A 436 25.09 16.86 24.19
C ILE A 436 24.28 17.98 24.86
N VAL A 437 22.96 18.01 24.62
CA VAL A 437 22.07 19.04 25.16
C VAL A 437 22.08 19.06 26.68
N LEU A 438 21.93 17.90 27.32
CA LEU A 438 21.91 17.77 28.78
C LEU A 438 23.26 18.14 29.39
N THR A 439 24.36 17.63 28.83
CA THR A 439 25.70 17.93 29.35
C THR A 439 26.08 19.41 29.16
N TYR A 440 25.63 20.05 28.08
CA TYR A 440 25.85 21.49 27.88
C TYR A 440 25.25 22.36 29.01
N PHE A 441 24.07 21.99 29.52
CA PHE A 441 23.46 22.67 30.67
C PHE A 441 24.09 22.27 32.00
N MET A 442 24.44 20.99 32.15
CA MET A 442 25.07 20.47 33.37
C MET A 442 26.47 21.02 33.63
N TYR A 443 27.19 21.46 32.59
CA TYR A 443 28.58 21.94 32.70
C TYR A 443 28.72 23.37 32.13
N PRO A 444 28.52 24.42 32.94
CA PRO A 444 28.59 25.82 32.48
C PRO A 444 29.92 26.20 31.82
N MET A 445 31.03 25.53 32.19
CA MET A 445 32.34 25.77 31.57
C MET A 445 32.35 25.50 30.06
N LEU A 446 31.50 24.60 29.56
CA LEU A 446 31.40 24.28 28.14
C LEU A 446 30.79 25.42 27.32
N GLN A 447 29.94 26.26 27.95
CA GLN A 447 29.27 27.39 27.33
C GLN A 447 30.26 28.52 26.96
N SER A 448 31.43 28.55 27.60
CA SER A 448 32.50 29.50 27.29
C SER A 448 33.22 29.21 25.95
N LYS A 449 32.98 28.04 25.34
CA LYS A 449 33.70 27.58 24.14
C LYS A 449 32.80 27.68 22.90
N ARG A 450 33.11 28.62 22.00
CA ARG A 450 32.33 28.90 20.76
C ARG A 450 31.94 27.65 19.95
N VAL A 451 32.89 26.75 19.70
CA VAL A 451 32.64 25.52 18.91
C VAL A 451 31.64 24.59 19.61
N LEU A 452 31.68 24.50 20.94
CA LEU A 452 30.76 23.68 21.72
C LEU A 452 29.34 24.27 21.74
N VAL A 453 29.22 25.61 21.74
CA VAL A 453 27.93 26.31 21.60
C VAL A 453 27.29 26.01 20.24
N LEU A 454 28.05 26.04 19.15
CA LEU A 454 27.55 25.70 17.82
C LEU A 454 27.10 24.24 17.71
N LEU A 455 27.85 23.32 18.33
CA LEU A 455 27.50 21.90 18.39
C LEU A 455 26.23 21.63 19.19
N TYR A 456 25.99 22.39 20.25
CA TYR A 456 24.72 22.36 20.98
C TYR A 456 23.54 22.68 20.06
N TYR A 457 23.61 23.78 19.29
CA TYR A 457 22.53 24.14 18.37
C TYR A 457 22.38 23.13 17.22
N LEU A 458 23.49 22.58 16.71
CA LEU A 458 23.44 21.50 15.72
C LEU A 458 22.71 20.28 16.28
N SER A 459 23.00 19.94 17.54
CA SER A 459 22.34 18.83 18.24
C SER A 459 20.83 19.04 18.41
N LEU A 460 20.39 20.28 18.68
CA LEU A 460 18.96 20.61 18.72
C LEU A 460 18.28 20.41 17.36
N CYS A 461 18.93 20.81 16.27
CA CYS A 461 18.41 20.58 14.92
C CYS A 461 18.27 19.07 14.63
N HIS A 462 19.28 18.25 14.97
CA HIS A 462 19.18 16.79 14.83
C HIS A 462 18.07 16.18 15.69
N LEU A 463 17.88 16.68 16.91
CA LEU A 463 16.82 16.21 17.81
C LEU A 463 15.43 16.47 17.20
N VAL A 464 15.19 17.69 16.70
CA VAL A 464 13.93 18.05 16.05
C VAL A 464 13.75 17.23 14.77
N TYR A 465 14.77 17.17 13.93
CA TYR A 465 14.70 16.47 12.64
C TYR A 465 14.43 14.97 12.83
N ASN A 466 15.23 14.26 13.63
CA ASN A 466 15.02 12.82 13.88
C ASN A 466 13.76 12.55 14.72
N GLY A 467 13.41 13.46 15.63
CA GLY A 467 12.17 13.38 16.41
C GLY A 467 10.92 13.45 15.53
N THR A 468 10.92 14.31 14.51
CA THR A 468 9.80 14.35 13.56
C THR A 468 9.65 13.05 12.77
N LEU A 469 10.74 12.35 12.41
CA LEU A 469 10.67 11.04 11.77
C LEU A 469 10.01 9.98 12.66
N TRP A 470 10.35 9.99 13.95
CA TRP A 470 9.70 9.13 14.95
C TRP A 470 8.22 9.45 15.10
N ILE A 471 7.86 10.73 15.21
CA ILE A 471 6.46 11.18 15.24
C ILE A 471 5.73 10.71 13.98
N SER A 472 6.36 10.77 12.82
CA SER A 472 5.77 10.32 11.54
C SER A 472 5.54 8.82 11.47
N ALA A 473 6.43 8.04 12.09
CA ALA A 473 6.32 6.58 12.16
C ALA A 473 5.23 6.14 13.14
N LEU A 474 4.96 6.95 14.17
CA LEU A 474 3.89 6.73 15.14
C LEU A 474 2.53 7.26 14.66
N PHE A 475 2.53 8.36 13.90
CA PHE A 475 1.33 9.06 13.45
C PHE A 475 1.35 9.21 11.93
N GLN A 476 0.53 8.39 11.25
CA GLN A 476 0.31 8.52 9.82
C GLN A 476 -0.71 9.63 9.57
N TYR A 477 -0.21 10.81 9.20
CA TYR A 477 -1.05 11.93 8.79
C TYR A 477 -1.58 11.73 7.38
N SER A 478 -2.83 12.15 7.11
CA SER A 478 -3.29 12.28 5.73
C SER A 478 -2.55 13.45 5.05
N SER A 479 -2.33 13.32 3.74
CA SER A 479 -1.54 14.26 2.92
C SER A 479 -2.03 15.71 2.96
N GLY A 480 -3.31 15.94 3.27
CA GLY A 480 -3.91 17.28 3.39
C GLY A 480 -4.08 17.79 4.83
N SER A 481 -3.61 17.07 5.85
CA SER A 481 -3.86 17.46 7.26
C SER A 481 -2.92 18.56 7.74
N ALA A 482 -3.40 19.36 8.70
CA ALA A 482 -2.58 20.40 9.34
C ALA A 482 -1.34 19.83 10.07
N GLY A 483 -1.46 18.63 10.63
CA GLY A 483 -0.33 17.91 11.24
C GLY A 483 0.76 17.57 10.23
N CYS A 484 0.35 17.22 9.01
CA CYS A 484 1.26 16.96 7.92
C CYS A 484 2.05 18.20 7.49
N GLY A 485 1.36 19.33 7.30
CA GLY A 485 2.00 20.60 6.99
C GLY A 485 2.99 21.04 8.07
N LEU A 486 2.62 20.91 9.35
CA LEU A 486 3.51 21.23 10.47
C LEU A 486 4.78 20.38 10.45
N GLN A 487 4.64 19.08 10.20
CA GLN A 487 5.76 18.15 10.16
C GLN A 487 6.76 18.50 9.06
N LEU A 488 6.28 18.77 7.84
CA LEU A 488 7.13 19.18 6.70
C LEU A 488 7.90 20.46 7.01
N VAL A 489 7.25 21.45 7.63
CA VAL A 489 7.87 22.72 8.02
C VAL A 489 8.97 22.51 9.07
N LEU A 490 8.71 21.70 10.09
CA LEU A 490 9.70 21.40 11.13
C LEU A 490 10.91 20.64 10.57
N GLN A 491 10.67 19.68 9.68
CA GLN A 491 11.73 18.95 8.99
C GLN A 491 12.58 19.87 8.12
N GLN A 492 11.95 20.75 7.35
CA GLN A 492 12.69 21.69 6.51
C GLN A 492 13.52 22.67 7.34
N PHE A 493 12.93 23.23 8.40
CA PHE A 493 13.61 24.16 9.29
C PHE A 493 14.83 23.50 9.94
N ALA A 494 14.67 22.31 10.52
CA ALA A 494 15.74 21.61 11.21
C ALA A 494 16.81 21.06 10.24
N GLY A 495 16.41 20.61 9.05
CA GLY A 495 17.34 20.13 8.00
C GLY A 495 18.23 21.25 7.47
N VAL A 496 17.67 22.44 7.20
CA VAL A 496 18.45 23.63 6.80
C VAL A 496 19.38 24.08 7.92
N GLY A 497 18.90 24.10 9.17
CA GLY A 497 19.70 24.44 10.34
C GLY A 497 20.91 23.51 10.50
N THR A 498 20.70 22.21 10.30
CA THR A 498 21.75 21.18 10.33
C THR A 498 22.89 21.49 9.36
N LEU A 499 22.56 21.85 8.11
CA LEU A 499 23.56 22.16 7.09
C LEU A 499 24.34 23.43 7.39
N LEU A 500 23.64 24.51 7.73
CA LEU A 500 24.29 25.81 7.95
C LEU A 500 25.16 25.81 9.21
N LEU A 501 24.71 25.16 10.29
CA LEU A 501 25.51 25.00 11.51
C LEU A 501 26.75 24.14 11.25
N SER A 502 26.61 23.06 10.47
CA SER A 502 27.74 22.24 10.02
C SER A 502 28.77 23.07 9.24
N ALA A 503 28.32 23.92 8.32
CA ALA A 503 29.20 24.82 7.56
C ALA A 503 29.96 25.80 8.47
N VAL A 504 29.26 26.44 9.41
CA VAL A 504 29.88 27.40 10.34
C VAL A 504 30.86 26.70 11.28
N ILE A 505 30.55 25.50 11.76
CA ILE A 505 31.49 24.69 12.55
C ILE A 505 32.77 24.45 11.73
N SER A 506 32.67 24.07 10.46
CA SER A 506 33.84 23.86 9.59
C SER A 506 34.67 25.14 9.38
N ILE A 507 34.03 26.30 9.29
CA ILE A 507 34.72 27.61 9.21
C ILE A 507 35.45 27.93 10.52
N GLU A 508 34.81 27.74 11.67
CA GLU A 508 35.43 27.99 12.98
C GLU A 508 36.59 27.04 13.25
N LEU A 509 36.45 25.79 12.82
CA LEU A 509 37.50 24.79 12.83
C LEU A 509 38.70 25.20 11.95
N LEU A 510 38.46 25.71 10.73
CA LEU A 510 39.50 26.29 9.87
C LEU A 510 40.24 27.48 10.52
N ARG A 511 39.50 28.38 11.19
CA ARG A 511 40.08 29.52 11.91
C ARG A 511 40.95 29.07 13.07
N ALA A 512 40.53 28.03 13.79
CA ALA A 512 41.33 27.41 14.85
C ALA A 512 42.64 26.81 14.30
N VAL A 513 42.56 26.11 13.15
CA VAL A 513 43.74 25.56 12.45
C VAL A 513 44.68 26.63 11.95
N ARG A 514 44.21 27.77 11.46
CA ARG A 514 45.10 28.82 10.95
C ARG A 514 45.72 29.70 12.05
N GLY A 515 45.40 29.46 13.31
CA GLY A 515 45.91 30.25 14.44
C GLY A 515 45.29 31.65 14.51
N TRP A 516 44.14 31.87 13.87
CA TRP A 516 43.45 33.17 13.82
C TRP A 516 42.63 33.52 15.08
N GLN A 517 42.78 32.74 16.16
CA GLN A 517 41.95 32.91 17.36
C GLN A 517 42.27 34.17 18.18
N SER A 518 43.49 34.72 18.10
CA SER A 518 43.86 35.90 18.92
C SER A 518 43.45 37.26 18.34
N HIS A 519 43.09 37.34 17.04
CA HIS A 519 42.86 38.63 16.35
C HIS A 519 41.51 38.76 15.64
N THR A 520 40.61 37.78 15.72
CA THR A 520 39.37 37.82 14.94
C THR A 520 38.14 38.20 15.78
N LYS A 521 37.35 39.15 15.25
CA LYS A 521 36.09 39.61 15.86
C LYS A 521 35.12 38.43 16.06
N ASP A 522 34.33 38.50 17.14
CA ASP A 522 33.27 37.54 17.41
C ASP A 522 32.09 37.79 16.45
N TYR A 523 31.81 36.81 15.60
CA TYR A 523 30.69 36.85 14.65
C TYR A 523 29.56 35.91 15.05
N SER A 524 29.57 35.34 16.27
CA SER A 524 28.56 34.36 16.70
C SER A 524 27.13 34.90 16.56
N ALA A 525 26.90 36.17 16.89
CA ALA A 525 25.60 36.81 16.72
C ALA A 525 25.19 36.89 15.25
N VAL A 526 26.11 37.24 14.35
CA VAL A 526 25.84 37.33 12.91
C VAL A 526 25.52 35.95 12.34
N TYR A 527 26.25 34.91 12.73
CA TYR A 527 25.97 33.53 12.32
C TYR A 527 24.57 33.10 12.74
N HIS A 528 24.18 33.33 14.01
CA HIS A 528 22.84 32.96 14.47
C HIS A 528 21.74 33.71 13.74
N THR A 529 21.88 35.02 13.53
CA THR A 529 20.89 35.82 12.80
C THR A 529 20.70 35.32 11.36
N VAL A 530 21.80 35.01 10.66
CA VAL A 530 21.73 34.51 9.27
C VAL A 530 21.15 33.10 9.22
N ILE A 531 21.62 32.19 10.07
CA ILE A 531 21.17 30.79 10.10
C ILE A 531 19.67 30.72 10.37
N TRP A 532 19.21 31.33 11.45
CA TRP A 532 17.80 31.25 11.84
C TRP A 532 16.90 32.04 10.89
N GLY A 533 17.39 33.14 10.31
CA GLY A 533 16.70 33.86 9.24
C GLY A 533 16.46 32.97 8.01
N ILE A 534 17.47 32.25 7.54
CA ILE A 534 17.34 31.34 6.39
C ILE A 534 16.45 30.15 6.72
N CYS A 535 16.58 29.54 7.90
CA CYS A 535 15.72 28.43 8.33
C CYS A 535 14.25 28.84 8.34
N THR A 536 13.96 30.02 8.90
CA THR A 536 12.59 30.58 8.96
C THR A 536 12.05 30.87 7.56
N LEU A 537 12.85 31.48 6.69
CA LEU A 537 12.47 31.73 5.30
C LEU A 537 12.12 30.44 4.56
N CYS A 538 12.96 29.40 4.67
CA CYS A 538 12.69 28.11 4.05
C CYS A 538 11.42 27.43 4.62
N GLY A 539 11.18 27.53 5.93
CA GLY A 539 9.94 27.08 6.55
C GLY A 539 8.71 27.79 5.96
N CYS A 540 8.74 29.12 5.85
CA CYS A 540 7.66 29.91 5.25
C CYS A 540 7.41 29.56 3.77
N VAL A 541 8.46 29.36 2.98
CA VAL A 541 8.31 28.93 1.58
C VAL A 541 7.68 27.54 1.51
N THR A 542 8.02 26.63 2.43
CA THR A 542 7.43 25.29 2.51
C THR A 542 5.94 25.35 2.82
N ILE A 543 5.52 26.25 3.72
CA ILE A 543 4.09 26.52 3.99
C ILE A 543 3.38 27.00 2.72
N TRP A 544 4.02 27.88 1.96
CA TRP A 544 3.39 28.52 0.80
C TRP A 544 3.34 27.63 -0.44
N THR A 545 4.34 26.77 -0.65
CA THR A 545 4.45 25.97 -1.87
C THR A 545 4.08 24.50 -1.68
N GLY A 546 4.14 23.96 -0.47
CA GLY A 546 3.91 22.52 -0.20
C GLY A 546 4.99 21.58 -0.78
N VAL A 547 6.03 22.13 -1.43
CA VAL A 547 6.86 21.39 -2.40
C VAL A 547 8.34 21.28 -1.99
N LEU A 548 8.75 21.87 -0.87
CA LEU A 548 10.14 21.83 -0.38
C LEU A 548 10.29 20.81 0.74
N GLY A 549 10.42 19.55 0.36
CA GLY A 549 10.79 18.51 1.31
C GLY A 549 12.26 18.10 1.17
N TYR A 550 12.90 17.89 2.33
CA TYR A 550 14.35 17.68 2.53
C TYR A 550 14.85 16.23 2.24
N VAL A 551 14.03 15.31 1.71
CA VAL A 551 14.42 13.89 1.60
C VAL A 551 14.74 13.49 0.15
N PRO A 552 15.77 12.65 -0.11
CA PRO A 552 15.93 11.97 -1.39
C PRO A 552 14.66 11.17 -1.72
N ASN A 553 14.32 11.04 -3.00
CA ASN A 553 13.07 10.41 -3.47
C ASN A 553 12.99 8.88 -3.24
N ALA A 554 13.62 8.32 -2.20
CA ALA A 554 13.74 6.89 -1.98
C ALA A 554 13.40 6.48 -0.53
N TYR A 555 12.53 5.47 -0.43
CA TYR A 555 12.34 4.51 0.67
C TYR A 555 12.49 4.95 2.15
N GLY A 556 12.03 6.15 2.51
CA GLY A 556 11.90 6.55 3.92
C GLY A 556 10.62 6.01 4.61
N PRO A 557 10.62 5.81 5.95
CA PRO A 557 9.51 5.26 6.74
C PRO A 557 8.16 5.99 6.67
N SER A 558 8.16 7.25 6.23
CA SER A 558 7.00 8.14 6.37
C SER A 558 6.63 8.79 5.05
N ARG A 559 6.04 8.00 4.14
CA ARG A 559 5.43 8.51 2.89
C ARG A 559 4.11 9.25 3.10
N ALA A 560 3.48 9.09 4.28
CA ALA A 560 2.13 9.57 4.59
C ALA A 560 1.91 11.08 4.30
N CYS A 561 3.00 11.86 4.39
CA CYS A 561 2.97 13.30 4.17
C CYS A 561 3.49 13.81 2.83
N TRP A 562 3.91 12.91 1.95
CA TRP A 562 4.61 13.27 0.72
C TRP A 562 3.70 13.01 -0.47
N ALA A 563 2.82 13.97 -0.76
CA ALA A 563 1.91 13.87 -1.90
C ALA A 563 2.53 14.35 -3.23
N GLU A 564 3.63 15.10 -3.20
CA GLU A 564 4.26 15.62 -4.41
C GLU A 564 5.79 15.50 -4.32
N HIS A 565 6.42 15.02 -5.39
CA HIS A 565 7.87 14.94 -5.46
C HIS A 565 8.47 16.35 -5.41
N THR A 566 9.40 16.60 -4.47
CA THR A 566 10.24 17.82 -4.52
C THR A 566 10.84 17.91 -5.93
N PRO A 567 10.68 19.01 -6.67
CA PRO A 567 11.19 19.11 -8.02
C PRO A 567 12.71 19.07 -7.99
N ALA A 568 13.33 18.55 -9.05
CA ALA A 568 14.77 18.33 -9.10
C ALA A 568 15.57 19.62 -8.82
N TRP A 569 15.11 20.77 -9.32
CA TRP A 569 15.73 22.07 -9.05
C TRP A 569 15.73 22.42 -7.56
N GLY A 570 14.64 22.12 -6.83
CA GLY A 570 14.54 22.37 -5.39
C GLY A 570 15.56 21.55 -4.60
N ARG A 571 15.71 20.26 -4.93
CA ARG A 571 16.74 19.40 -4.32
C ARG A 571 18.16 19.90 -4.61
N VAL A 572 18.43 20.32 -5.84
CA VAL A 572 19.75 20.85 -6.22
C VAL A 572 20.07 22.12 -5.44
N THR A 573 19.16 23.10 -5.45
CA THR A 573 19.40 24.42 -4.86
C THR A 573 19.46 24.38 -3.34
N PHE A 574 18.54 23.67 -2.69
CA PHE A 574 18.39 23.73 -1.23
C PHE A 574 19.12 22.61 -0.48
N PHE A 575 19.55 21.56 -1.17
CA PHE A 575 20.23 20.43 -0.54
C PHE A 575 21.62 20.19 -1.13
N TYR A 576 21.74 19.82 -2.41
CA TYR A 576 23.03 19.41 -2.96
C TYR A 576 24.06 20.54 -2.99
N VAL A 577 23.70 21.75 -3.42
CA VAL A 577 24.64 22.89 -3.47
C VAL A 577 25.17 23.28 -2.08
N PRO A 578 24.33 23.50 -1.05
CA PRO A 578 24.80 23.79 0.30
C PRO A 578 25.65 22.68 0.92
N VAL A 579 25.30 21.41 0.70
CA VAL A 579 26.07 20.29 1.26
C VAL A 579 27.44 20.19 0.61
N VAL A 580 27.52 20.33 -0.73
CA VAL A 580 28.81 20.36 -1.46
C VAL A 580 29.69 21.50 -0.95
N GLY A 581 29.12 22.70 -0.77
CA GLY A 581 29.87 23.84 -0.21
C GLY A 581 30.43 23.56 1.20
N THR A 582 29.58 23.00 2.07
CA THR A 582 29.96 22.60 3.43
C THR A 582 31.08 21.56 3.41
N LEU A 583 30.98 20.58 2.53
CA LEU A 583 31.94 19.50 2.35
C LEU A 583 33.29 20.00 1.86
N LEU A 584 33.32 20.91 0.89
CA LEU A 584 34.56 21.53 0.40
C LEU A 584 35.28 22.31 1.50
N LEU A 585 34.54 23.09 2.30
CA LEU A 585 35.10 23.81 3.46
C LEU A 585 35.67 22.83 4.49
N SER A 586 34.98 21.73 4.73
CA SER A 586 35.34 20.72 5.72
C SER A 586 36.59 19.93 5.30
N LEU A 587 36.63 19.44 4.06
CA LEU A 587 37.82 18.78 3.50
C LEU A 587 39.04 19.71 3.52
N TYR A 588 38.84 20.99 3.20
CA TYR A 588 39.89 21.99 3.30
C TYR A 588 40.37 22.19 4.74
N ALA A 589 39.46 22.13 5.73
CA ALA A 589 39.79 22.15 7.15
C ALA A 589 40.70 20.98 7.55
N VAL A 590 40.37 19.76 7.12
CA VAL A 590 41.18 18.56 7.37
C VAL A 590 42.53 18.66 6.72
N PHE A 591 42.59 19.06 5.46
CA PHE A 591 43.84 19.23 4.75
C PHE A 591 44.76 20.22 5.48
N ALA A 592 44.23 21.39 5.85
CA ALA A 592 44.98 22.38 6.63
C ALA A 592 45.41 21.84 8.00
N ALA A 593 44.56 21.05 8.67
CA ALA A 593 44.85 20.46 9.97
C ALA A 593 45.99 19.43 9.91
N LEU A 594 45.92 18.51 8.93
CA LEU A 594 46.93 17.47 8.70
C LEU A 594 48.28 18.08 8.33
N HIS A 595 48.29 19.06 7.45
CA HIS A 595 49.52 19.78 7.07
C HIS A 595 50.13 20.51 8.28
N ARG A 596 49.30 21.08 9.16
CA ARG A 596 49.76 21.75 10.38
C ARG A 596 50.29 20.75 11.43
N LEU A 597 49.69 19.56 11.54
CA LEU A 597 50.15 18.47 12.40
C LEU A 597 51.53 17.93 12.00
N GLN A 598 51.87 18.01 10.71
CA GLN A 598 53.19 17.63 10.19
C GLN A 598 54.27 18.71 10.40
N SER A 599 53.89 19.96 10.69
CA SER A 599 54.85 21.03 10.99
C SER A 599 55.44 20.89 12.41
N THR A 600 56.75 20.72 12.50
CA THR A 600 57.51 20.34 13.71
C THR A 600 57.44 21.35 14.87
N ASN A 601 56.95 22.57 14.64
CA ASN A 601 56.92 23.65 15.65
C ASN A 601 55.72 23.60 16.61
N LEU A 602 54.71 22.76 16.37
CA LEU A 602 53.48 22.70 17.21
C LEU A 602 53.47 21.55 18.22
N ILE A 603 54.51 20.70 18.24
CA ILE A 603 54.61 19.57 19.17
C ILE A 603 54.77 20.04 20.63
N GLN A 604 55.06 21.33 20.89
CA GLN A 604 55.42 21.81 22.23
C GLN A 604 54.27 22.30 23.14
N THR A 605 53.00 22.37 22.69
CA THR A 605 51.89 22.72 23.61
C THR A 605 50.77 21.68 23.58
N GLU A 606 50.49 21.08 24.74
CA GLU A 606 49.49 20.01 24.88
C GLU A 606 48.05 20.49 24.55
N SER A 607 47.78 21.78 24.75
CA SER A 607 46.53 22.45 24.33
C SER A 607 46.34 22.44 22.81
N GLY A 608 47.39 22.73 22.03
CA GLY A 608 47.33 22.71 20.56
C GLY A 608 47.09 21.32 19.99
N ARG A 609 47.72 20.29 20.57
CA ARG A 609 47.52 18.87 20.19
C ARG A 609 46.10 18.39 20.48
N ARG A 610 45.52 18.79 21.63
CA ARG A 610 44.13 18.45 22.02
C ARG A 610 43.11 19.08 21.07
N SER A 611 43.29 20.36 20.70
CA SER A 611 42.42 21.05 19.76
C SER A 611 42.46 20.44 18.35
N SER A 612 43.63 20.01 17.87
CA SER A 612 43.79 19.42 16.53
C SER A 612 43.21 18.00 16.41
N ARG A 613 43.25 17.19 17.48
CA ARG A 613 42.61 15.85 17.49
C ARG A 613 41.09 15.94 17.45
N LEU A 614 40.52 16.81 18.28
CA LEU A 614 39.07 17.05 18.32
C LEU A 614 38.54 17.51 16.95
N LEU A 615 39.28 18.42 16.34
CA LEU A 615 39.04 18.93 14.99
C LEU A 615 39.01 17.82 13.92
N VAL A 616 40.01 16.92 13.91
CA VAL A 616 40.06 15.82 12.94
C VAL A 616 38.85 14.90 13.11
N SER A 617 38.49 14.55 14.35
CA SER A 617 37.31 13.73 14.63
C SER A 617 36.00 14.36 14.17
N TYR A 618 35.80 15.67 14.40
CA TYR A 618 34.58 16.36 13.96
C TYR A 618 34.44 16.38 12.45
N VAL A 619 35.53 16.65 11.73
CA VAL A 619 35.45 16.69 10.27
C VAL A 619 35.28 15.29 9.68
N SER A 620 35.89 14.26 10.28
CA SER A 620 35.65 12.87 9.84
C SER A 620 34.18 12.47 9.98
N VAL A 621 33.54 12.81 11.11
CA VAL A 621 32.11 12.58 11.29
C VAL A 621 31.29 13.31 10.23
N LEU A 622 31.58 14.59 10.02
CA LEU A 622 30.88 15.41 9.03
C LEU A 622 31.06 14.88 7.60
N ALA A 623 32.24 14.37 7.27
CA ALA A 623 32.51 13.75 6.00
C ALA A 623 31.66 12.47 5.82
N ILE A 624 31.65 11.56 6.80
CA ILE A 624 30.87 10.32 6.71
C ILE A 624 29.37 10.61 6.58
N SER A 625 28.86 11.56 7.35
CA SER A 625 27.43 11.80 7.48
C SER A 625 26.83 12.72 6.41
N LEU A 626 27.66 13.43 5.63
CA LEU A 626 27.20 14.34 4.57
C LEU A 626 27.77 14.03 3.18
N VAL A 627 28.98 13.45 3.06
CA VAL A 627 29.57 13.12 1.74
C VAL A 627 28.81 11.98 1.08
N VAL A 628 28.61 10.87 1.79
CA VAL A 628 27.97 9.67 1.24
C VAL A 628 26.55 10.00 0.75
N PRO A 629 25.70 10.69 1.54
CA PRO A 629 24.36 11.05 1.07
C PRO A 629 24.36 12.00 -0.13
N THR A 630 25.31 12.94 -0.19
CA THR A 630 25.40 13.91 -1.29
C THR A 630 25.85 13.26 -2.59
N VAL A 631 26.87 12.40 -2.54
CA VAL A 631 27.38 11.70 -3.73
C VAL A 631 26.32 10.76 -4.27
N VAL A 632 25.69 9.96 -3.40
CA VAL A 632 24.62 9.04 -3.80
C VAL A 632 23.42 9.81 -4.35
N GLY A 633 23.03 10.91 -3.71
CA GLY A 633 21.94 11.77 -4.18
C GLY A 633 22.22 12.43 -5.53
N VAL A 634 23.43 12.94 -5.78
CA VAL A 634 23.81 13.50 -7.09
C VAL A 634 23.82 12.42 -8.16
N LEU A 635 24.39 11.24 -7.89
CA LEU A 635 24.39 10.11 -8.83
C LEU A 635 22.97 9.67 -9.19
N SER A 636 22.05 9.69 -8.22
CA SER A 636 20.63 9.33 -8.44
C SER A 636 19.90 10.25 -9.42
N LEU A 637 20.41 11.47 -9.68
CA LEU A 637 19.83 12.37 -10.68
C LEU A 637 20.10 11.93 -12.12
N TYR A 638 21.16 11.13 -12.34
CA TYR A 638 21.65 10.76 -13.67
C TYR A 638 21.63 9.25 -13.93
N ALA A 639 21.49 8.43 -12.89
CA ALA A 639 21.49 6.97 -13.00
C ALA A 639 20.64 6.31 -11.91
N THR A 640 20.09 5.13 -12.22
CA THR A 640 19.47 4.25 -11.22
C THR A 640 20.56 3.63 -10.35
N ILE A 641 20.55 3.94 -9.06
CA ILE A 641 21.50 3.43 -8.07
C ILE A 641 20.94 2.17 -7.38
N PRO A 642 21.81 1.20 -7.00
CA PRO A 642 21.38 0.02 -6.25
C PRO A 642 20.72 0.40 -4.91
N GLU A 643 19.67 -0.32 -4.51
CA GLU A 643 18.95 -0.08 -3.24
C GLU A 643 19.88 -0.10 -2.01
N SER A 644 20.84 -1.02 -1.99
CA SER A 644 21.84 -1.11 -0.92
C SER A 644 22.65 0.19 -0.74
N LEU A 645 22.93 0.91 -1.83
CA LEU A 645 23.66 2.18 -1.78
C LEU A 645 22.77 3.32 -1.28
N SER A 646 21.48 3.31 -1.63
CA SER A 646 20.48 4.24 -1.07
C SER A 646 20.35 4.05 0.44
N PHE A 647 20.27 2.79 0.90
CA PHE A 647 20.14 2.47 2.32
C PHE A 647 21.36 2.93 3.12
N VAL A 648 22.57 2.68 2.62
CA VAL A 648 23.81 3.17 3.27
C VAL A 648 23.83 4.70 3.33
N SER A 649 23.39 5.38 2.28
CA SER A 649 23.26 6.83 2.27
C SER A 649 22.32 7.33 3.37
N GLU A 650 21.14 6.75 3.49
CA GLU A 650 20.16 7.12 4.53
C GLU A 650 20.69 6.87 5.95
N LEU A 651 21.31 5.70 6.17
CA LEU A 651 21.95 5.35 7.44
C LEU A 651 23.01 6.37 7.85
N CYS A 652 23.91 6.74 6.93
CA CYS A 652 24.93 7.74 7.16
C CYS A 652 24.31 9.09 7.55
N PHE A 653 23.25 9.50 6.87
CA PHE A 653 22.58 10.76 7.14
C PHE A 653 21.92 10.79 8.52
N TYR A 654 21.12 9.76 8.88
CA TYR A 654 20.39 9.74 10.14
C TYR A 654 21.26 9.50 11.38
N SER A 655 22.47 8.95 11.21
CA SER A 655 23.41 8.67 12.30
C SER A 655 24.12 9.90 12.90
N GLN A 656 23.86 11.11 12.38
CA GLN A 656 24.60 12.34 12.74
C GLN A 656 24.64 12.64 14.25
N GLY A 657 23.50 12.65 14.92
CA GLY A 657 23.41 12.93 16.37
C GLY A 657 24.23 11.95 17.21
N LEU A 658 24.23 10.67 16.81
CA LEU A 658 25.01 9.62 17.48
C LEU A 658 26.51 9.88 17.34
N LEU A 659 26.96 10.11 16.10
CA LEU A 659 28.37 10.36 15.81
C LEU A 659 28.88 11.63 16.50
N HIS A 660 28.09 12.71 16.50
CA HIS A 660 28.44 13.92 17.25
C HIS A 660 28.49 13.69 18.76
N GLY A 661 27.58 12.87 19.31
CA GLY A 661 27.60 12.46 20.72
C GLY A 661 28.92 11.78 21.10
N PHE A 662 29.42 10.89 20.26
CA PHE A 662 30.73 10.26 20.47
C PHE A 662 31.89 11.26 20.45
N VAL A 663 31.90 12.18 19.49
CA VAL A 663 32.97 13.20 19.44
C VAL A 663 32.90 14.14 20.64
N TRP A 664 31.69 14.46 21.12
CA TRP A 664 31.49 15.24 22.33
C TRP A 664 32.02 14.53 23.58
N ALA A 665 31.68 13.25 23.77
CA ALA A 665 32.14 12.44 24.90
C ALA A 665 33.68 12.30 24.92
N CYS A 666 34.30 12.18 23.74
CA CYS A 666 35.75 12.10 23.59
C CYS A 666 36.45 13.47 23.61
N SER A 667 35.71 14.56 23.79
CA SER A 667 36.28 15.91 23.79
C SER A 667 37.10 16.16 25.07
N PRO A 668 38.38 16.59 24.96
CA PRO A 668 39.20 16.91 26.13
C PRO A 668 38.56 17.97 27.04
N SER A 669 37.82 18.92 26.44
CA SER A 669 37.10 19.96 27.19
C SER A 669 35.94 19.40 28.01
N PHE A 670 35.23 18.41 27.48
CA PHE A 670 34.17 17.72 28.19
C PHE A 670 34.75 16.82 29.30
N GLN A 671 35.78 16.02 28.99
CA GLN A 671 36.45 15.17 29.98
C GLN A 671 37.00 15.98 31.16
N GLN A 672 37.55 17.17 30.89
CA GLN A 672 38.02 18.08 31.94
C GLN A 672 36.87 18.61 32.79
N ALA A 673 35.77 19.06 32.17
CA ALA A 673 34.61 19.56 32.91
C ALA A 673 33.93 18.46 33.74
N TYR A 674 33.85 17.24 33.20
CA TYR A 674 33.38 16.05 33.88
C TYR A 674 34.24 15.73 35.11
N ALA A 675 35.57 15.63 34.92
CA ALA A 675 36.49 15.35 36.01
C ALA A 675 36.45 16.42 37.10
N GLN A 676 36.41 17.71 36.73
CA GLN A 676 36.35 18.81 37.69
C GLN A 676 35.08 18.80 38.54
N ARG A 677 33.92 18.44 37.96
CA ARG A 677 32.69 18.26 38.72
C ARG A 677 32.77 17.06 39.67
N TYR A 678 33.38 15.95 39.23
CA TYR A 678 33.59 14.77 40.06
C TYR A 678 34.44 15.07 41.30
N TYR A 679 35.48 15.89 41.18
CA TYR A 679 36.32 16.32 42.31
C TYR A 679 35.71 17.43 43.19
N MET A 680 34.61 18.05 42.77
CA MET A 680 33.88 19.07 43.56
C MET A 680 32.64 18.52 44.29
N MET A 681 32.26 17.26 44.04
CA MET A 681 31.25 16.57 44.84
C MET A 681 31.91 16.01 46.11
N GLY A 682 31.35 16.31 47.29
CA GLY A 682 31.86 15.80 48.57
C GLY A 682 31.65 14.29 48.71
N ASP A 683 32.40 13.65 49.61
CA ASP A 683 32.45 12.18 49.80
C ASP A 683 31.06 11.52 49.98
N GLU A 684 30.05 12.23 50.48
CA GLU A 684 28.68 11.72 50.64
C GLU A 684 27.89 11.60 49.32
N GLU A 685 28.11 12.47 48.33
CA GLU A 685 27.40 12.41 47.04
C GLU A 685 27.97 11.32 46.12
N VAL A 686 29.27 11.01 46.26
CA VAL A 686 29.95 9.95 45.50
C VAL A 686 29.47 8.56 45.94
N ALA A 687 29.17 8.37 47.23
CA ALA A 687 28.65 7.10 47.75
C ALA A 687 27.26 6.76 47.22
N CYS A 688 26.41 7.76 46.94
CA CYS A 688 25.06 7.57 46.42
C CYS A 688 25.07 7.16 44.93
N LEU A 689 25.97 7.75 44.13
CA LEU A 689 26.12 7.47 42.70
C LEU A 689 26.82 6.14 42.37
N VAL A 690 27.50 5.52 43.32
CA VAL A 690 28.12 4.18 43.16
C VAL A 690 27.17 3.06 43.60
N ALA A 691 26.08 3.41 44.29
CA ALA A 691 25.06 2.47 44.76
C ALA A 691 23.87 2.32 43.78
N GLU A 692 23.67 3.27 42.85
CA GLU A 692 22.78 3.18 41.68
C GLU A 692 23.56 2.72 40.44
#